data_AF-G0HN93-F1
#
_entry.id   AF-G0HN93-F1
#
_cell.length_a   1.000
_cell.length_b   1.000
_cell.length_c   1.000
_cell.angle_alpha   90.00
_cell.angle_beta   90.00
_cell.angle_gamma   90.00
#
_symmetry.space_group_name_H-M   'P 1'
#
loop_
_entity.id
_entity.type
_entity.pdbx_description
1 polymer ?
#
loop_
_entity_poly.entity_id
_entity_poly.type
_entity_poly.pdbx_seq_one_letter_code
_entity_poly.pdbx_strand_id
1 'polypeptide(L)'
;MGDVYVVVTDKSVVVVGPKGASPTVEVPSDRKIIKVEYEVDTANTPDVKTLMEKGQGFGAIDPAFFRDEHVDALVVAARRQTDPTIRTELFKAIYMLGNKLAPEVILGQNKQLRVYWDWVKGRYYHPTLAERYDLLTEDQNAPSIKIGIKDYKNDPETYTIATIGWPESFDPAMTYETFGWEIWHEVGDTLVTYWKEETEEVSPDLAVAWAHNEDGTEWYFLIRGGVQAYDPWNDKTYPIDATDVAFTFLRVERLGHSVSWMVDSFMDVNNSAAITEDEFDQYLKEHPLIAEFNGKSTEVKSLDELKQFFGYSGDTAGVFKLVLPAPYAPVLGILADPFLSVVPMEYLLGDKYQEALQASDNGHNPSAWWSYLSEGKSDPTHQLMHNNPVGTGPFYIADYQKDAYIVLEYNPHYWNATANPGHRRVIYVINSDAMARINLFKTGTADAVAIPPEKMSTVKGLELQGFKSVVKTDILQPILTFLVFNTQKEPFNDPLVREAMAYAVPYDQISQVVYQGLLARNYGPIPKPWPGYTEEGITKYKYNLAKAKQLLNQAGVDPTKYKIELIYNEGNSAREKIMTLIQNVWSQLGFQVTINSYNWPTYLDKTEHGEYDVYVVGWVPDYLDSDNWVGPFLYGATEFTSVEVSVS
;
A
#
# COMPACT_ATOMS: atom_id res chain seq x y z
N MET A 1 -17.21 26.95 2.85
CA MET A 1 -17.95 26.82 1.57
C MET A 1 -19.43 26.60 1.92
N GLY A 2 -20.37 26.63 0.97
CA GLY A 2 -21.80 26.41 1.28
C GLY A 2 -22.15 24.92 1.40
N ASP A 3 -23.42 24.60 1.64
CA ASP A 3 -23.92 23.22 1.83
C ASP A 3 -23.75 22.28 0.62
N VAL A 4 -23.27 22.79 -0.52
CA VAL A 4 -23.03 22.03 -1.75
C VAL A 4 -21.73 22.49 -2.38
N TYR A 5 -20.84 21.55 -2.72
CA TYR A 5 -19.62 21.83 -3.49
C TYR A 5 -19.86 21.53 -4.97
N VAL A 6 -19.45 22.46 -5.82
CA VAL A 6 -19.44 22.31 -7.28
C VAL A 6 -17.99 22.34 -7.73
N VAL A 7 -17.50 21.20 -8.20
CA VAL A 7 -16.10 21.00 -8.60
C VAL A 7 -16.06 20.72 -10.11
N VAL A 8 -15.52 21.66 -10.86
CA VAL A 8 -15.42 21.56 -12.33
C VAL A 8 -14.11 20.84 -12.66
N THR A 9 -14.20 19.61 -13.17
CA THR A 9 -13.08 18.85 -13.71
C THR A 9 -12.94 19.13 -15.22
N ASP A 10 -11.95 18.54 -15.88
CA ASP A 10 -11.74 18.65 -17.34
C ASP A 10 -12.93 18.11 -18.16
N LYS A 11 -13.54 16.99 -17.72
CA LYS A 11 -14.60 16.29 -18.47
C LYS A 11 -15.99 16.42 -17.87
N SER A 12 -16.09 16.75 -16.57
CA SER A 12 -17.35 16.69 -15.83
C SER A 12 -17.51 17.87 -14.87
N VAL A 13 -18.70 17.99 -14.30
CA VAL A 13 -18.93 18.79 -13.09
C VAL A 13 -19.38 17.84 -11.99
N VAL A 14 -18.59 17.76 -10.92
CA VAL A 14 -18.93 16.99 -9.74
C VAL A 14 -19.67 17.89 -8.76
N VAL A 15 -20.90 17.52 -8.41
CA VAL A 15 -21.75 18.25 -7.46
C VAL A 15 -21.98 17.36 -6.25
N VAL A 16 -21.48 17.75 -5.08
CA VAL A 16 -21.65 16.97 -3.83
C VAL A 16 -22.34 17.78 -2.76
N GLY A 17 -23.30 17.17 -2.06
CA GLY A 17 -24.01 17.80 -0.94
C GLY A 17 -25.07 16.89 -0.32
N PRO A 18 -25.70 17.32 0.79
CA PRO A 18 -26.79 16.58 1.42
C PRO A 18 -27.94 16.34 0.45
N LYS A 19 -28.66 15.21 0.63
CA LYS A 19 -29.79 14.85 -0.21
C LYS A 19 -30.82 15.98 -0.28
N GLY A 20 -31.19 16.39 -1.50
CA GLY A 20 -32.13 17.48 -1.74
C GLY A 20 -31.55 18.89 -1.61
N ALA A 21 -30.28 19.05 -1.24
CA ALA A 21 -29.61 20.35 -1.28
C ALA A 21 -29.41 20.82 -2.74
N SER A 22 -29.40 22.14 -2.94
CA SER A 22 -29.20 22.76 -4.26
C SER A 22 -27.96 23.65 -4.23
N PRO A 23 -27.14 23.65 -5.31
CA PRO A 23 -25.97 24.49 -5.39
C PRO A 23 -26.37 25.97 -5.37
N THR A 24 -25.59 26.77 -4.63
CA THR A 24 -25.76 28.23 -4.57
C THR A 24 -25.05 28.95 -5.72
N VAL A 25 -24.26 28.21 -6.50
CA VAL A 25 -23.53 28.66 -7.68
C VAL A 25 -24.09 27.98 -8.92
N GLU A 26 -23.94 28.64 -10.08
CA GLU A 26 -24.35 28.06 -11.36
C GLU A 26 -23.52 26.80 -11.66
N VAL A 27 -24.20 25.73 -12.08
CA VAL A 27 -23.58 24.47 -12.49
C VAL A 27 -23.44 24.53 -14.02
N PRO A 28 -22.21 24.47 -14.56
CA PRO A 28 -22.01 24.44 -16.00
C PRO A 28 -22.72 23.23 -16.63
N SER A 29 -23.55 23.48 -17.65
CA SER A 29 -24.34 22.46 -18.34
C SER A 29 -23.70 21.97 -19.64
N ASP A 30 -22.47 22.40 -19.95
CA ASP A 30 -21.71 22.04 -21.14
C ASP A 30 -20.93 20.72 -20.99
N ARG A 31 -21.03 20.08 -19.81
CA ARG A 31 -20.30 18.88 -19.42
C ARG A 31 -21.22 17.90 -18.69
N LYS A 32 -20.78 16.63 -18.63
CA LYS A 32 -21.43 15.57 -17.86
C LYS A 32 -21.51 15.98 -16.39
N ILE A 33 -22.68 15.88 -15.76
CA ILE A 33 -22.83 16.20 -14.34
C ILE A 33 -22.81 14.89 -13.56
N ILE A 34 -21.92 14.80 -12.56
CA ILE A 34 -21.83 13.68 -11.62
C ILE A 34 -22.29 14.23 -10.28
N LYS A 35 -23.45 13.79 -9.81
CA LYS A 35 -24.02 14.23 -8.54
C LYS A 35 -23.78 13.17 -7.48
N VAL A 36 -23.23 13.59 -6.34
CA VAL A 36 -23.04 12.76 -5.14
C VAL A 36 -23.93 13.33 -4.03
N GLU A 37 -25.00 12.60 -3.71
CA GLU A 37 -25.93 12.97 -2.65
C GLU A 37 -25.74 12.06 -1.45
N TYR A 38 -25.83 12.61 -0.25
CA TYR A 38 -25.65 11.82 0.97
C TYR A 38 -26.61 12.20 2.09
N GLU A 39 -26.79 11.26 3.01
CA GLU A 39 -27.40 11.48 4.32
C GLU A 39 -26.41 11.03 5.40
N VAL A 40 -26.03 11.94 6.31
CA VAL A 40 -25.08 11.64 7.38
C VAL A 40 -25.76 10.79 8.45
N ASP A 41 -25.09 9.73 8.87
CA ASP A 41 -25.44 8.98 10.07
C ASP A 41 -24.79 9.64 11.29
N THR A 42 -25.41 10.71 11.79
CA THR A 42 -24.89 11.45 12.95
C THR A 42 -24.80 10.56 14.21
N ALA A 43 -25.62 9.51 14.31
CA ALA A 43 -25.63 8.63 15.47
C ALA A 43 -24.38 7.74 15.52
N ASN A 44 -23.89 7.32 14.35
CA ASN A 44 -22.73 6.44 14.22
C ASN A 44 -21.44 7.16 13.85
N THR A 45 -21.50 8.44 13.44
CA THR A 45 -20.29 9.24 13.16
C THR A 45 -19.50 9.50 14.44
N PRO A 46 -18.28 8.93 14.60
CA PRO A 46 -17.46 9.13 15.79
C PRO A 46 -16.93 10.57 15.86
N ASP A 47 -16.79 11.14 17.05
CA ASP A 47 -16.13 12.43 17.20
C ASP A 47 -14.61 12.29 16.99
N VAL A 48 -13.99 13.31 16.38
CA VAL A 48 -12.55 13.29 16.02
C VAL A 48 -11.65 13.10 17.24
N LYS A 49 -12.08 13.59 18.42
CA LYS A 49 -11.30 13.44 19.65
C LYS A 49 -11.28 11.98 20.11
N THR A 50 -12.40 11.28 20.03
CA THR A 50 -12.47 9.83 20.29
C THR A 50 -11.59 9.06 19.32
N LEU A 51 -11.53 9.44 18.04
CA LEU A 51 -10.64 8.82 17.05
C LEU A 51 -9.16 9.00 17.44
N MET A 52 -8.76 10.20 17.87
CA MET A 52 -7.41 10.47 18.41
C MET A 52 -7.13 9.63 19.67
N GLU A 53 -8.07 9.56 20.62
CA GLU A 53 -7.92 8.78 21.85
C GLU A 53 -7.78 7.27 21.59
N LYS A 54 -8.30 6.79 20.46
CA LYS A 54 -8.21 5.39 20.01
C LYS A 54 -7.02 5.09 19.09
N GLY A 55 -6.20 6.08 18.73
CA GLY A 55 -5.07 5.88 17.82
C GLY A 55 -5.50 5.59 16.38
N GLN A 56 -6.60 6.17 15.90
CA GLN A 56 -7.14 5.85 14.56
C GLN A 56 -6.65 6.78 13.44
N GLY A 57 -5.71 7.70 13.70
CA GLY A 57 -5.06 8.46 12.65
C GLY A 57 -4.11 7.59 11.79
N PHE A 58 -3.66 8.12 10.65
CA PHE A 58 -2.59 7.52 9.82
C PHE A 58 -2.91 6.09 9.33
N GLY A 59 -3.81 5.98 8.35
CA GLY A 59 -4.17 4.73 7.68
C GLY A 59 -5.67 4.46 7.75
N ALA A 60 -6.24 4.44 8.95
CA ALA A 60 -7.68 4.25 9.14
C ALA A 60 -8.50 5.50 8.77
N ILE A 61 -8.01 6.69 9.14
CA ILE A 61 -8.53 8.00 8.71
C ILE A 61 -7.38 8.93 8.32
N ASP A 62 -7.76 10.08 7.75
CA ASP A 62 -6.84 11.13 7.35
C ASP A 62 -5.86 11.49 8.49
N PRO A 63 -4.55 11.55 8.23
CA PRO A 63 -3.57 11.74 9.28
C PRO A 63 -3.63 13.12 9.91
N ALA A 64 -4.28 14.10 9.27
CA ALA A 64 -4.42 15.47 9.73
C ALA A 64 -5.63 15.66 10.67
N PHE A 65 -6.43 14.60 10.86
CA PHE A 65 -7.72 14.61 11.55
C PHE A 65 -8.67 15.68 10.98
N PHE A 66 -8.62 15.88 9.67
CA PHE A 66 -9.42 16.80 8.91
C PHE A 66 -10.73 16.14 8.48
N ARG A 67 -11.85 16.67 8.96
CA ARG A 67 -13.18 16.21 8.56
C ARG A 67 -13.92 17.25 7.74
N ASP A 68 -14.36 16.83 6.56
CA ASP A 68 -15.32 17.55 5.70
C ASP A 68 -16.28 16.52 5.11
N GLU A 69 -17.57 16.61 5.45
CA GLU A 69 -18.58 15.60 5.07
C GLU A 69 -18.70 15.44 3.54
N HIS A 70 -18.45 16.51 2.77
CA HIS A 70 -18.49 16.44 1.32
C HIS A 70 -17.29 15.68 0.75
N VAL A 71 -16.11 15.88 1.32
CA VAL A 71 -14.90 15.14 0.95
C VAL A 71 -15.06 13.67 1.32
N ASP A 72 -15.56 13.38 2.52
CA ASP A 72 -15.81 12.00 2.98
C ASP A 72 -16.83 11.28 2.07
N ALA A 73 -17.94 11.95 1.71
CA ALA A 73 -18.93 11.40 0.80
C ALA A 73 -18.34 11.14 -0.60
N LEU A 74 -17.46 12.01 -1.10
CA LEU A 74 -16.78 11.79 -2.37
C LEU A 74 -15.82 10.59 -2.30
N VAL A 75 -15.07 10.43 -1.20
CA VAL A 75 -14.20 9.26 -1.00
C VAL A 75 -15.04 7.99 -0.99
N VAL A 76 -16.11 7.92 -0.21
CA VAL A 76 -17.03 6.76 -0.16
C VAL A 76 -17.66 6.50 -1.52
N ALA A 77 -18.06 7.54 -2.25
CA ALA A 77 -18.61 7.40 -3.60
C ALA A 77 -17.57 6.86 -4.60
N ALA A 78 -16.35 7.40 -4.61
CA ALA A 78 -15.28 6.94 -5.49
C ALA A 78 -14.85 5.50 -5.19
N ARG A 79 -14.87 5.13 -3.91
CA ARG A 79 -14.58 3.79 -3.43
C ARG A 79 -15.57 2.73 -3.93
N ARG A 80 -16.86 3.07 -3.94
CA ARG A 80 -17.97 2.17 -4.33
C ARG A 80 -18.30 2.19 -5.81
N GLN A 81 -17.84 3.19 -6.55
CA GLN A 81 -18.13 3.32 -7.98
C GLN A 81 -17.31 2.31 -8.80
N THR A 82 -17.99 1.50 -9.62
CA THR A 82 -17.36 0.49 -10.48
C THR A 82 -17.11 0.99 -11.91
N ASP A 83 -17.79 2.02 -12.40
CA ASP A 83 -17.48 2.66 -13.68
C ASP A 83 -16.18 3.47 -13.58
N PRO A 84 -15.07 3.05 -14.24
CA PRO A 84 -13.78 3.70 -14.09
C PRO A 84 -13.78 5.15 -14.61
N THR A 85 -14.68 5.50 -15.54
CA THR A 85 -14.79 6.86 -16.08
C THR A 85 -15.43 7.82 -15.08
N ILE A 86 -16.49 7.39 -14.39
CA ILE A 86 -17.14 8.18 -13.34
C ILE A 86 -16.18 8.30 -12.15
N ARG A 87 -15.58 7.18 -11.76
CA ARG A 87 -14.64 7.07 -10.64
C ARG A 87 -13.43 7.99 -10.78
N THR A 88 -12.83 8.03 -11.98
CA THR A 88 -11.71 8.95 -12.28
C THR A 88 -12.08 10.41 -12.05
N GLU A 89 -13.29 10.82 -12.42
CA GLU A 89 -13.75 12.20 -12.24
C GLU A 89 -14.07 12.52 -10.78
N LEU A 90 -14.57 11.55 -10.00
CA LEU A 90 -14.69 11.68 -8.55
C LEU A 90 -13.31 11.87 -7.90
N PHE A 91 -12.30 11.07 -8.28
CA PHE A 91 -10.94 11.23 -7.78
C PHE A 91 -10.32 12.59 -8.15
N LYS A 92 -10.57 13.11 -9.36
CA LYS A 92 -10.15 14.47 -9.72
C LYS A 92 -10.77 15.52 -8.81
N ALA A 93 -12.06 15.40 -8.50
CA ALA A 93 -12.73 16.33 -7.60
C ALA A 93 -12.13 16.27 -6.18
N ILE A 94 -11.87 15.07 -5.67
CA ILE A 94 -11.19 14.88 -4.37
C ILE A 94 -9.78 15.48 -4.40
N TYR A 95 -9.00 15.25 -5.46
CA TYR A 95 -7.67 15.81 -5.64
C TYR A 95 -7.68 17.35 -5.59
N MET A 96 -8.63 17.98 -6.29
CA MET A 96 -8.80 19.44 -6.31
C MET A 96 -9.20 19.98 -4.94
N LEU A 97 -10.09 19.30 -4.22
CA LEU A 97 -10.50 19.68 -2.86
C LEU A 97 -9.36 19.51 -1.86
N GLY A 98 -8.62 18.40 -1.89
CA GLY A 98 -7.44 18.18 -1.05
C GLY A 98 -6.37 19.27 -1.25
N ASN A 99 -6.10 19.65 -2.50
CA ASN A 99 -5.19 20.76 -2.82
C ASN A 99 -5.67 22.13 -2.27
N LYS A 100 -6.98 22.37 -2.27
CA LYS A 100 -7.59 23.63 -1.84
C LYS A 100 -7.71 23.73 -0.31
N LEU A 101 -8.13 22.65 0.34
CA LEU A 101 -8.35 22.57 1.79
C LEU A 101 -7.04 22.38 2.57
N ALA A 102 -6.03 21.82 1.90
CA ALA A 102 -4.66 21.64 2.36
C ALA A 102 -4.53 21.10 3.79
N PRO A 103 -5.23 20.01 4.18
CA PRO A 103 -4.95 19.34 5.45
C PRO A 103 -3.49 18.85 5.50
N GLU A 104 -2.95 18.54 4.32
CA GLU A 104 -1.57 18.15 4.08
C GLU A 104 -0.93 19.02 3.01
N VAL A 105 0.40 19.11 3.04
CA VAL A 105 1.19 19.79 1.99
C VAL A 105 2.13 18.80 1.34
N ILE A 106 1.78 18.41 0.12
CA ILE A 106 2.60 17.51 -0.70
C ILE A 106 3.89 18.22 -1.14
N LEU A 107 5.03 17.72 -0.65
CA LEU A 107 6.36 18.24 -0.98
C LEU A 107 6.78 17.75 -2.37
N GLY A 108 6.46 16.51 -2.69
CA GLY A 108 6.64 15.94 -4.01
C GLY A 108 6.48 14.43 -4.05
N GLN A 109 6.75 13.89 -5.23
CA GLN A 109 6.70 12.47 -5.54
C GLN A 109 8.12 11.96 -5.80
N ASN A 110 8.48 10.86 -5.15
CA ASN A 110 9.84 10.36 -5.19
C ASN A 110 10.16 9.75 -6.56
N LYS A 111 11.38 9.98 -7.04
CA LYS A 111 11.96 9.17 -8.10
C LYS A 111 12.73 8.03 -7.49
N GLN A 112 12.68 6.89 -8.17
CA GLN A 112 13.40 5.70 -7.77
C GLN A 112 14.91 5.99 -7.67
N LEU A 113 15.60 5.35 -6.74
CA LEU A 113 17.05 5.25 -6.72
C LEU A 113 17.43 3.78 -6.55
N ARG A 114 17.77 3.11 -7.64
CA ARG A 114 18.30 1.74 -7.61
C ARG A 114 19.73 1.75 -8.09
N VAL A 115 20.58 1.02 -7.36
CA VAL A 115 22.00 0.88 -7.65
C VAL A 115 22.32 -0.60 -7.68
N TYR A 116 22.85 -1.05 -8.81
CA TYR A 116 23.17 -2.45 -9.04
C TYR A 116 24.24 -2.61 -10.11
N TRP A 117 24.80 -3.80 -10.29
CA TRP A 117 25.74 -4.09 -11.38
C TRP A 117 25.03 -4.52 -12.65
N ASP A 118 25.54 -4.11 -13.82
CA ASP A 118 24.94 -4.45 -15.10
C ASP A 118 25.02 -5.95 -15.45
N TRP A 119 25.71 -6.79 -14.67
CA TRP A 119 25.60 -8.26 -14.79
C TRP A 119 24.26 -8.80 -14.30
N VAL A 120 23.51 -8.06 -13.48
CA VAL A 120 22.14 -8.42 -13.06
C VAL A 120 21.16 -8.05 -14.16
N LYS A 121 20.46 -9.04 -14.70
CA LYS A 121 19.49 -8.92 -15.80
C LYS A 121 18.10 -9.39 -15.37
N GLY A 122 17.10 -9.08 -16.18
CA GLY A 122 15.73 -9.55 -15.95
C GLY A 122 14.99 -8.86 -14.80
N ARG A 123 15.52 -7.72 -14.31
CA ARG A 123 14.94 -6.97 -13.18
C ARG A 123 13.48 -6.63 -13.43
N TYR A 124 12.61 -7.28 -12.67
CA TYR A 124 11.17 -7.07 -12.62
C TYR A 124 10.84 -6.46 -11.24
N TYR A 125 10.11 -5.34 -11.24
CA TYR A 125 9.58 -4.74 -10.02
C TYR A 125 8.07 -4.92 -9.97
N HIS A 126 7.61 -5.68 -8.98
CA HIS A 126 6.21 -5.65 -8.60
C HIS A 126 5.81 -4.19 -8.33
N PRO A 127 4.64 -3.72 -8.80
CA PRO A 127 4.28 -2.31 -8.69
C PRO A 127 4.16 -1.77 -7.26
N THR A 128 3.94 -2.63 -6.26
CA THR A 128 4.05 -2.30 -4.82
C THR A 128 5.51 -2.18 -4.33
N LEU A 129 6.47 -2.09 -5.27
CA LEU A 129 7.88 -1.74 -5.11
C LEU A 129 8.85 -2.85 -4.67
N ALA A 130 8.40 -4.10 -4.60
CA ALA A 130 9.27 -5.26 -4.43
C ALA A 130 9.92 -5.67 -5.77
N GLU A 131 11.16 -6.16 -5.72
CA GLU A 131 11.80 -6.79 -6.87
C GLU A 131 11.58 -8.29 -6.79
N ARG A 132 11.20 -8.92 -7.90
CA ARG A 132 10.94 -10.37 -7.97
C ARG A 132 12.22 -11.12 -8.32
N TYR A 133 12.84 -11.74 -7.32
CA TYR A 133 14.16 -12.35 -7.48
C TYR A 133 14.12 -13.65 -8.29
N ASP A 134 12.99 -14.32 -8.30
CA ASP A 134 12.76 -15.53 -9.09
C ASP A 134 12.78 -15.27 -10.59
N LEU A 135 12.72 -14.02 -11.05
CA LEU A 135 12.83 -13.67 -12.47
C LEU A 135 14.21 -13.08 -12.85
N LEU A 136 15.13 -12.95 -11.89
CA LEU A 136 16.45 -12.40 -12.13
C LEU A 136 17.42 -13.42 -12.74
N THR A 137 18.34 -12.92 -13.55
CA THR A 137 19.50 -13.70 -14.02
C THR A 137 20.77 -12.90 -13.84
N GLU A 138 21.89 -13.61 -13.71
CA GLU A 138 23.22 -13.01 -13.73
C GLU A 138 24.07 -13.52 -14.89
N ASP A 139 24.95 -12.65 -15.39
CA ASP A 139 25.97 -13.04 -16.35
C ASP A 139 26.85 -14.13 -15.75
N GLN A 140 27.08 -15.22 -16.50
CA GLN A 140 27.88 -16.35 -16.02
C GLN A 140 29.35 -16.00 -15.76
N ASN A 141 29.82 -14.85 -16.26
CA ASN A 141 31.15 -14.30 -15.98
C ASN A 141 31.15 -13.29 -14.82
N ALA A 142 30.03 -13.09 -14.12
CA ALA A 142 29.98 -12.22 -12.96
C ALA A 142 31.00 -12.68 -11.88
N PRO A 143 31.57 -11.75 -11.10
CA PRO A 143 32.54 -12.08 -10.06
C PRO A 143 31.99 -13.08 -9.03
N SER A 144 32.82 -14.04 -8.61
CA SER A 144 32.53 -14.90 -7.46
C SER A 144 33.30 -14.42 -6.23
N ILE A 145 32.61 -13.75 -5.29
CA ILE A 145 33.21 -13.03 -4.17
C ILE A 145 32.66 -13.55 -2.84
N LYS A 146 33.52 -13.84 -1.86
CA LYS A 146 33.06 -14.24 -0.51
C LYS A 146 32.28 -13.10 0.16
N ILE A 147 31.14 -13.45 0.76
CA ILE A 147 30.28 -12.47 1.45
C ILE A 147 30.74 -12.18 2.88
N GLY A 148 31.45 -13.14 3.48
CA GLY A 148 31.83 -13.05 4.90
C GLY A 148 30.72 -13.51 5.85
N ILE A 149 29.63 -14.07 5.30
CA ILE A 149 28.59 -14.78 6.01
C ILE A 149 28.76 -16.27 5.65
N LYS A 150 29.10 -17.10 6.64
CA LYS A 150 29.40 -18.52 6.45
C LYS A 150 30.39 -18.73 5.29
N ASP A 151 30.14 -19.71 4.42
CA ASP A 151 30.88 -20.01 3.21
C ASP A 151 30.23 -19.43 1.94
N TYR A 152 29.16 -18.65 2.09
CA TYR A 152 28.45 -18.06 0.97
C TYR A 152 29.33 -17.10 0.16
N LYS A 153 29.04 -17.09 -1.14
CA LYS A 153 29.64 -16.20 -2.12
C LYS A 153 28.54 -15.52 -2.89
N ASN A 154 28.82 -14.29 -3.29
CA ASN A 154 28.12 -13.62 -4.34
C ASN A 154 28.63 -14.18 -5.66
N ASP A 155 27.78 -14.83 -6.44
CA ASP A 155 28.12 -15.51 -7.70
C ASP A 155 26.84 -15.70 -8.56
N PRO A 156 26.94 -16.17 -9.82
CA PRO A 156 25.77 -16.24 -10.70
C PRO A 156 24.58 -17.08 -10.23
N GLU A 157 24.72 -17.90 -9.17
CA GLU A 157 23.62 -18.65 -8.54
C GLU A 157 23.08 -17.98 -7.26
N THR A 158 23.75 -16.93 -6.75
CA THR A 158 23.46 -16.26 -5.49
C THR A 158 23.38 -14.74 -5.68
N TYR A 159 22.16 -14.19 -5.64
CA TYR A 159 21.93 -12.74 -5.68
C TYR A 159 22.11 -12.13 -4.29
N THR A 160 23.02 -11.17 -4.15
CA THR A 160 23.34 -10.53 -2.87
C THR A 160 22.96 -9.05 -2.84
N ILE A 161 22.19 -8.64 -1.84
CA ILE A 161 21.67 -7.28 -1.68
C ILE A 161 22.26 -6.66 -0.40
N ALA A 162 22.99 -5.55 -0.53
CA ALA A 162 23.43 -4.76 0.62
C ALA A 162 22.35 -3.73 0.98
N THR A 163 21.59 -3.99 2.05
CA THR A 163 20.41 -3.22 2.45
C THR A 163 20.45 -2.74 3.91
N ILE A 164 19.42 -2.02 4.33
CA ILE A 164 19.23 -1.47 5.67
C ILE A 164 17.84 -1.84 6.19
N GLY A 165 17.71 -1.97 7.50
CA GLY A 165 16.44 -2.31 8.15
C GLY A 165 16.36 -3.79 8.49
N TRP A 166 15.34 -4.13 9.25
CA TRP A 166 15.01 -5.50 9.66
C TRP A 166 13.48 -5.58 9.72
N PRO A 167 12.85 -6.67 9.25
CA PRO A 167 11.39 -6.78 9.27
C PRO A 167 10.88 -6.80 10.71
N GLU A 168 9.74 -6.17 10.98
CA GLU A 168 9.11 -6.25 12.31
C GLU A 168 8.73 -7.70 12.64
N SER A 169 8.23 -8.40 11.63
CA SER A 169 7.78 -9.78 11.73
C SER A 169 7.98 -10.53 10.41
N PHE A 170 8.20 -11.84 10.50
CA PHE A 170 8.11 -12.74 9.35
C PHE A 170 6.69 -13.26 9.10
N ASP A 171 5.69 -12.79 9.85
CA ASP A 171 4.27 -13.08 9.60
C ASP A 171 3.63 -11.98 8.74
N PRO A 172 3.09 -12.29 7.55
CA PRO A 172 2.60 -11.29 6.60
C PRO A 172 1.37 -10.56 7.15
N ALA A 173 0.56 -11.24 7.97
CA ALA A 173 -0.62 -10.67 8.62
C ALA A 173 -0.30 -9.63 9.72
N MET A 174 0.99 -9.49 10.07
CA MET A 174 1.43 -8.69 11.22
C MET A 174 2.52 -7.69 10.86
N THR A 175 3.00 -7.69 9.62
CA THR A 175 3.97 -6.72 9.13
C THR A 175 3.27 -5.65 8.29
N TYR A 176 3.50 -4.37 8.64
CA TYR A 176 2.99 -3.21 7.90
C TYR A 176 4.15 -2.27 7.56
N GLU A 177 5.12 -2.84 6.86
CA GLU A 177 6.32 -2.14 6.43
C GLU A 177 6.94 -2.83 5.20
N THR A 178 7.66 -2.05 4.40
CA THR A 178 8.08 -2.44 3.06
C THR A 178 9.06 -3.61 3.01
N PHE A 179 9.91 -3.80 4.03
CA PHE A 179 10.93 -4.85 4.05
C PHE A 179 10.29 -6.23 4.25
N GLY A 180 9.38 -6.36 5.21
CA GLY A 180 8.63 -7.59 5.45
C GLY A 180 7.78 -7.99 4.25
N TRP A 181 7.13 -7.03 3.60
CA TRP A 181 6.41 -7.27 2.34
C TRP A 181 7.34 -7.65 1.19
N GLU A 182 8.52 -7.04 1.08
CA GLU A 182 9.55 -7.44 0.10
C GLU A 182 9.97 -8.90 0.27
N ILE A 183 10.12 -9.39 1.52
CA ILE A 183 10.39 -10.81 1.77
C ILE A 183 9.20 -11.68 1.35
N TRP A 184 7.97 -11.27 1.68
CA TRP A 184 6.79 -12.08 1.41
C TRP A 184 6.42 -12.19 -0.07
N HIS A 185 6.81 -11.22 -0.90
CA HIS A 185 6.79 -11.38 -2.36
C HIS A 185 7.66 -12.52 -2.89
N GLU A 186 8.62 -12.99 -2.09
CA GLU A 186 9.53 -14.09 -2.45
C GLU A 186 9.17 -15.41 -1.75
N VAL A 187 8.50 -15.35 -0.60
CA VAL A 187 8.24 -16.50 0.27
C VAL A 187 6.79 -16.98 0.20
N GLY A 188 5.85 -16.12 -0.19
CA GLY A 188 4.44 -16.45 -0.36
C GLY A 188 3.91 -16.09 -1.75
N ASP A 189 2.73 -16.61 -2.06
CA ASP A 189 1.92 -16.18 -3.20
C ASP A 189 0.54 -15.73 -2.71
N THR A 190 -0.09 -14.85 -3.47
CA THR A 190 -1.41 -14.26 -3.20
C THR A 190 -2.45 -14.81 -4.17
N LEU A 191 -3.73 -14.42 -4.03
CA LEU A 191 -4.77 -14.89 -4.96
C LEU A 191 -4.50 -14.40 -6.39
N VAL A 192 -4.17 -13.13 -6.53
CA VAL A 192 -3.80 -12.52 -7.80
C VAL A 192 -2.48 -11.80 -7.61
N THR A 193 -1.81 -11.42 -8.69
CA THR A 193 -0.54 -10.68 -8.62
C THR A 193 -0.46 -9.68 -9.76
N TYR A 194 0.45 -8.72 -9.70
CA TYR A 194 0.83 -8.00 -10.90
C TYR A 194 1.93 -8.78 -11.61
N TRP A 195 1.85 -8.87 -12.93
CA TRP A 195 2.91 -9.46 -13.74
C TRP A 195 3.60 -8.39 -14.54
N LYS A 196 4.90 -8.20 -14.36
CA LYS A 196 5.56 -7.12 -15.12
C LYS A 196 5.39 -5.77 -14.47
N GLU A 197 5.83 -4.77 -15.20
CA GLU A 197 5.47 -3.39 -14.94
C GLU A 197 3.98 -3.08 -15.27
N GLU A 198 3.12 -4.11 -15.37
CA GLU A 198 1.67 -3.95 -15.53
C GLU A 198 1.08 -3.40 -14.24
N THR A 199 0.24 -2.38 -14.37
CA THR A 199 -0.39 -1.68 -13.23
C THR A 199 -1.89 -1.48 -13.44
N GLU A 200 -2.41 -1.71 -14.64
CA GLU A 200 -3.82 -1.52 -14.98
C GLU A 200 -4.67 -2.72 -14.55
N GLU A 201 -4.13 -3.93 -14.67
CA GLU A 201 -4.86 -5.16 -14.37
C GLU A 201 -4.02 -6.17 -13.59
N VAL A 202 -4.67 -6.91 -12.70
CA VAL A 202 -4.06 -8.04 -12.00
C VAL A 202 -4.01 -9.27 -12.90
N SER A 203 -3.06 -10.15 -12.66
CA SER A 203 -2.86 -11.44 -13.31
C SER A 203 -3.19 -12.60 -12.35
N PRO A 204 -3.62 -13.76 -12.87
CA PRO A 204 -3.79 -14.97 -12.07
C PRO A 204 -2.52 -15.39 -11.34
N ASP A 205 -2.67 -15.78 -10.06
CA ASP A 205 -1.60 -16.35 -9.24
C ASP A 205 -2.08 -17.67 -8.59
N LEU A 206 -2.41 -17.68 -7.30
CA LEU A 206 -3.08 -18.82 -6.67
C LEU A 206 -4.55 -18.96 -7.09
N ALA A 207 -5.23 -17.85 -7.41
CA ALA A 207 -6.51 -17.88 -8.11
C ALA A 207 -6.27 -17.92 -9.62
N VAL A 208 -6.76 -18.98 -10.27
CA VAL A 208 -6.56 -19.21 -11.71
C VAL A 208 -7.63 -18.56 -12.58
N ALA A 209 -8.78 -18.24 -11.97
CA ALA A 209 -9.91 -17.56 -12.58
C ALA A 209 -10.80 -16.95 -11.49
N TRP A 210 -11.57 -15.92 -11.85
CA TRP A 210 -12.55 -15.32 -10.94
C TRP A 210 -13.78 -14.77 -11.67
N ALA A 211 -14.89 -14.67 -10.94
CA ALA A 211 -16.12 -14.05 -11.41
C ALA A 211 -16.85 -13.34 -10.26
N HIS A 212 -17.73 -12.39 -10.57
CA HIS A 212 -18.53 -11.66 -9.58
C HIS A 212 -19.99 -11.50 -10.00
N ASN A 213 -20.86 -11.20 -9.04
CA ASN A 213 -22.26 -10.85 -9.32
C ASN A 213 -22.39 -9.43 -9.93
N GLU A 214 -23.55 -9.08 -10.47
CA GLU A 214 -23.80 -7.76 -11.11
C GLU A 214 -23.48 -6.58 -10.17
N ASP A 215 -23.78 -6.71 -8.88
CA ASP A 215 -23.54 -5.68 -7.87
C ASP A 215 -22.07 -5.58 -7.42
N GLY A 216 -21.21 -6.53 -7.78
CA GLY A 216 -19.80 -6.57 -7.37
C GLY A 216 -19.59 -6.85 -5.88
N THR A 217 -20.58 -7.42 -5.21
CA THR A 217 -20.60 -7.73 -3.76
C THR A 217 -20.33 -9.19 -3.44
N GLU A 218 -20.38 -10.09 -4.43
CA GLU A 218 -19.99 -11.49 -4.28
C GLU A 218 -18.98 -11.84 -5.37
N TRP A 219 -17.78 -12.24 -4.95
CA TRP A 219 -16.67 -12.65 -5.82
C TRP A 219 -16.32 -14.11 -5.55
N TYR A 220 -15.97 -14.83 -6.62
CA TYR A 220 -15.66 -16.25 -6.58
C TYR A 220 -14.31 -16.48 -7.24
N PHE A 221 -13.35 -16.99 -6.47
CA PHE A 221 -11.97 -17.24 -6.91
C PHE A 221 -11.73 -18.74 -6.99
N LEU A 222 -11.45 -19.24 -8.19
CA LEU A 222 -11.10 -20.63 -8.42
C LEU A 222 -9.63 -20.86 -8.07
N ILE A 223 -9.36 -21.74 -7.11
CA ILE A 223 -8.01 -21.91 -6.55
C ILE A 223 -7.21 -22.94 -7.35
N ARG A 224 -5.92 -22.66 -7.57
CA ARG A 224 -4.96 -23.51 -8.27
C ARG A 224 -4.75 -24.84 -7.54
N GLY A 225 -4.88 -25.94 -8.25
CA GLY A 225 -4.56 -27.27 -7.72
C GLY A 225 -3.06 -27.55 -7.71
N GLY A 226 -2.64 -28.41 -6.77
CA GLY A 226 -1.26 -28.90 -6.69
C GLY A 226 -0.26 -27.95 -6.02
N VAL A 227 -0.71 -26.82 -5.46
CA VAL A 227 0.13 -25.90 -4.70
C VAL A 227 0.50 -26.52 -3.35
N GLN A 228 1.74 -26.30 -2.92
CA GLN A 228 2.29 -26.80 -1.66
C GLN A 228 2.98 -25.65 -0.93
N ALA A 229 2.65 -25.46 0.34
CA ALA A 229 3.45 -24.63 1.24
C ALA A 229 4.58 -25.48 1.84
N TYR A 230 5.79 -24.93 1.93
CA TYR A 230 6.98 -25.66 2.38
C TYR A 230 7.44 -25.23 3.78
N ASP A 231 7.55 -26.21 4.68
CA ASP A 231 8.15 -26.09 6.01
C ASP A 231 9.60 -26.60 5.97
N PRO A 232 10.59 -25.70 5.80
CA PRO A 232 12.01 -26.05 5.81
C PRO A 232 12.53 -26.47 7.20
N TRP A 233 11.80 -26.21 8.28
CA TRP A 233 12.22 -26.56 9.64
C TRP A 233 12.01 -28.04 9.95
N ASN A 234 10.98 -28.64 9.34
CA ASN A 234 10.63 -30.06 9.51
C ASN A 234 10.72 -30.86 8.21
N ASP A 235 11.12 -30.24 7.11
CA ASP A 235 11.17 -30.83 5.76
C ASP A 235 9.81 -31.46 5.37
N LYS A 236 8.74 -30.69 5.58
CA LYS A 236 7.35 -31.10 5.34
C LYS A 236 6.67 -30.13 4.37
N THR A 237 5.76 -30.65 3.54
CA THR A 237 4.86 -29.82 2.73
C THR A 237 3.42 -29.93 3.20
N TYR A 238 2.65 -28.88 2.92
CA TYR A 238 1.22 -28.79 3.22
C TYR A 238 0.47 -28.42 1.93
N PRO A 239 -0.54 -29.19 1.50
CA PRO A 239 -1.36 -28.80 0.36
C PRO A 239 -2.12 -27.52 0.66
N ILE A 240 -2.30 -26.68 -0.36
CA ILE A 240 -3.10 -25.45 -0.29
C ILE A 240 -4.38 -25.63 -1.09
N ASP A 241 -5.51 -25.29 -0.47
CA ASP A 241 -6.83 -25.24 -1.11
C ASP A 241 -7.63 -23.99 -0.69
N ALA A 242 -8.90 -23.90 -1.15
CA ALA A 242 -9.78 -22.77 -0.82
C ALA A 242 -10.03 -22.58 0.68
N THR A 243 -9.90 -23.63 1.50
CA THR A 243 -10.01 -23.55 2.96
C THR A 243 -8.85 -22.77 3.56
N ASP A 244 -7.62 -22.99 3.08
CA ASP A 244 -6.45 -22.22 3.53
C ASP A 244 -6.56 -20.74 3.15
N VAL A 245 -7.15 -20.45 1.98
CA VAL A 245 -7.47 -19.07 1.57
C VAL A 245 -8.46 -18.44 2.56
N ALA A 246 -9.61 -19.08 2.79
CA ALA A 246 -10.60 -18.56 3.73
C ALA A 246 -10.03 -18.37 5.14
N PHE A 247 -9.20 -19.32 5.60
CA PHE A 247 -8.53 -19.26 6.90
C PHE A 247 -7.55 -18.09 6.97
N THR A 248 -6.76 -17.88 5.92
CA THR A 248 -5.80 -16.77 5.84
C THR A 248 -6.50 -15.43 6.02
N PHE A 249 -7.59 -15.19 5.28
CA PHE A 249 -8.31 -13.92 5.31
C PHE A 249 -8.93 -13.65 6.69
N LEU A 250 -9.61 -14.64 7.25
CA LEU A 250 -10.16 -14.52 8.60
C LEU A 250 -9.07 -14.35 9.67
N ARG A 251 -7.92 -15.00 9.49
CA ARG A 251 -6.79 -14.85 10.40
C ARG A 251 -6.26 -13.42 10.39
N VAL A 252 -6.16 -12.76 9.25
CA VAL A 252 -5.74 -11.35 9.16
C VAL A 252 -6.68 -10.45 9.97
N GLU A 253 -8.00 -10.57 9.74
CA GLU A 253 -9.01 -9.85 10.52
C GLU A 253 -8.89 -10.16 12.02
N ARG A 254 -8.80 -11.44 12.38
CA ARG A 254 -8.79 -11.87 13.78
C ARG A 254 -7.54 -11.43 14.53
N LEU A 255 -6.39 -11.36 13.87
CA LEU A 255 -5.17 -10.86 14.49
C LEU A 255 -5.30 -9.36 14.83
N GLY A 256 -6.11 -8.60 14.09
CA GLY A 256 -6.48 -7.23 14.43
C GLY A 256 -5.30 -6.26 14.54
N HIS A 257 -4.25 -6.47 13.72
CA HIS A 257 -3.06 -5.62 13.69
C HIS A 257 -3.16 -4.59 12.54
N SER A 258 -2.09 -3.81 12.35
CA SER A 258 -2.01 -2.66 11.46
C SER A 258 -2.42 -2.86 9.98
N VAL A 259 -2.50 -4.10 9.47
CA VAL A 259 -3.00 -4.40 8.10
C VAL A 259 -4.47 -4.88 8.09
N SER A 260 -5.06 -5.22 9.24
CA SER A 260 -6.40 -5.83 9.30
C SER A 260 -7.48 -4.90 8.76
N TRP A 261 -7.31 -3.58 8.93
CA TRP A 261 -8.24 -2.58 8.41
C TRP A 261 -8.47 -2.72 6.90
N MET A 262 -7.47 -3.20 6.14
CA MET A 262 -7.62 -3.41 4.71
C MET A 262 -8.61 -4.54 4.42
N VAL A 263 -8.65 -5.60 5.23
CA VAL A 263 -9.65 -6.67 5.12
C VAL A 263 -11.00 -6.20 5.66
N ASP A 264 -11.02 -5.60 6.84
CA ASP A 264 -12.24 -5.11 7.51
C ASP A 264 -13.00 -4.08 6.66
N SER A 265 -12.29 -3.37 5.77
CA SER A 265 -12.86 -2.35 4.88
C SER A 265 -13.76 -2.91 3.78
N PHE A 266 -13.58 -4.18 3.37
CA PHE A 266 -14.30 -4.74 2.23
C PHE A 266 -14.87 -6.14 2.45
N MET A 267 -14.41 -6.90 3.44
CA MET A 267 -14.82 -8.30 3.59
C MET A 267 -15.93 -8.43 4.63
N ASP A 268 -16.98 -9.17 4.29
CA ASP A 268 -17.90 -9.77 5.25
C ASP A 268 -17.43 -11.21 5.54
N VAL A 269 -16.69 -11.38 6.64
CA VAL A 269 -16.11 -12.68 6.99
C VAL A 269 -17.15 -13.74 7.31
N ASN A 270 -18.32 -13.35 7.80
CA ASN A 270 -19.34 -14.31 8.22
C ASN A 270 -20.05 -14.95 7.02
N ASN A 271 -20.05 -14.26 5.87
CA ASN A 271 -20.71 -14.71 4.65
C ASN A 271 -19.72 -15.14 3.56
N SER A 272 -18.43 -14.85 3.74
CA SER A 272 -17.35 -15.41 2.93
C SER A 272 -17.06 -16.85 3.34
N ALA A 273 -16.65 -17.70 2.40
CA ALA A 273 -16.49 -19.13 2.64
C ALA A 273 -15.57 -19.81 1.63
N ALA A 274 -15.01 -20.96 2.01
CA ALA A 274 -14.54 -21.94 1.05
C ALA A 274 -15.72 -22.85 0.66
N ILE A 275 -15.91 -23.07 -0.63
CA ILE A 275 -16.94 -23.97 -1.17
C ILE A 275 -16.32 -24.95 -2.16
N THR A 276 -16.99 -26.07 -2.38
CA THR A 276 -16.54 -27.06 -3.37
C THR A 276 -16.80 -26.59 -4.80
N GLU A 277 -16.05 -27.15 -5.74
CA GLU A 277 -16.24 -26.89 -7.17
C GLU A 277 -17.61 -27.35 -7.67
N ASP A 278 -18.13 -28.46 -7.15
CA ASP A 278 -19.46 -28.97 -7.48
C ASP A 278 -20.58 -28.04 -6.99
N GLU A 279 -20.46 -27.49 -5.77
CA GLU A 279 -21.40 -26.49 -5.24
C GLU A 279 -21.39 -25.22 -6.08
N PHE A 280 -20.19 -24.75 -6.46
CA PHE A 280 -20.06 -23.57 -7.30
C PHE A 280 -20.60 -23.78 -8.72
N ASP A 281 -20.29 -24.91 -9.36
CA ASP A 281 -20.82 -25.23 -10.70
C ASP A 281 -22.35 -25.38 -10.67
N GLN A 282 -22.91 -25.90 -9.57
CA GLN A 282 -24.35 -25.93 -9.38
C GLN A 282 -24.95 -24.54 -9.18
N TYR A 283 -24.28 -23.66 -8.43
CA TYR A 283 -24.70 -22.27 -8.21
C TYR A 283 -24.75 -21.48 -9.54
N LEU A 284 -23.72 -21.61 -10.38
CA LEU A 284 -23.61 -20.92 -11.67
C LEU A 284 -24.74 -21.24 -12.67
N LYS A 285 -25.38 -22.41 -12.56
CA LYS A 285 -26.51 -22.79 -13.42
C LYS A 285 -27.74 -21.92 -13.19
N GLU A 286 -27.92 -21.44 -11.96
CA GLU A 286 -29.06 -20.62 -11.55
C GLU A 286 -28.71 -19.13 -11.43
N HIS A 287 -27.43 -18.83 -11.18
CA HIS A 287 -26.91 -17.48 -10.95
C HIS A 287 -25.71 -17.23 -11.86
N PRO A 288 -25.93 -16.82 -13.13
CA PRO A 288 -24.83 -16.45 -14.02
C PRO A 288 -24.01 -15.31 -13.41
N LEU A 289 -22.69 -15.41 -13.51
CA LEU A 289 -21.75 -14.41 -12.99
C LEU A 289 -21.00 -13.71 -14.12
N ILE A 290 -20.43 -12.55 -13.82
CA ILE A 290 -19.61 -11.77 -14.74
C ILE A 290 -18.13 -12.10 -14.49
N ALA A 291 -17.43 -12.52 -15.53
CA ALA A 291 -15.98 -12.70 -15.52
C ALA A 291 -15.33 -11.57 -16.34
N GLU A 292 -14.38 -10.85 -15.72
CA GLU A 292 -13.66 -9.74 -16.35
C GLU A 292 -12.14 -9.92 -16.24
N PHE A 293 -11.45 -9.87 -17.38
CA PHE A 293 -10.00 -10.04 -17.46
C PHE A 293 -9.45 -9.57 -18.82
N ASN A 294 -8.32 -8.87 -18.83
CA ASN A 294 -7.65 -8.30 -20.02
C ASN A 294 -8.57 -7.46 -20.90
N GLY A 295 -9.30 -6.52 -20.29
CA GLY A 295 -10.25 -5.63 -20.94
C GLY A 295 -11.45 -6.33 -21.60
N LYS A 296 -11.72 -7.59 -21.26
CA LYS A 296 -12.86 -8.37 -21.73
C LYS A 296 -13.79 -8.68 -20.57
N SER A 297 -15.07 -8.81 -20.88
CA SER A 297 -16.12 -9.17 -19.92
C SER A 297 -17.07 -10.18 -20.58
N THR A 298 -17.48 -11.22 -19.85
CA THR A 298 -18.48 -12.19 -20.29
C THR A 298 -19.30 -12.72 -19.12
N GLU A 299 -20.54 -13.09 -19.39
CA GLU A 299 -21.34 -13.91 -18.47
C GLU A 299 -20.84 -15.37 -18.52
N VAL A 300 -20.74 -16.03 -17.36
CA VAL A 300 -20.35 -17.45 -17.21
C VAL A 300 -21.42 -18.22 -16.42
N LYS A 301 -21.68 -19.46 -16.83
CA LYS A 301 -22.74 -20.35 -16.29
C LYS A 301 -22.25 -21.72 -15.86
N SER A 302 -20.96 -21.97 -15.97
CA SER A 302 -20.31 -23.19 -15.52
C SER A 302 -18.85 -22.94 -15.20
N LEU A 303 -18.26 -23.85 -14.42
CA LEU A 303 -16.83 -23.81 -14.11
C LEU A 303 -15.97 -23.88 -15.38
N ASP A 304 -16.38 -24.68 -16.37
CA ASP A 304 -15.66 -24.84 -17.63
C ASP A 304 -15.62 -23.54 -18.45
N GLU A 305 -16.73 -22.81 -18.52
CA GLU A 305 -16.78 -21.50 -19.20
C GLU A 305 -15.85 -20.49 -18.52
N LEU A 306 -15.83 -20.47 -17.19
CA LEU A 306 -14.92 -19.61 -16.42
C LEU A 306 -13.46 -19.95 -16.69
N LYS A 307 -13.09 -21.24 -16.60
CA LYS A 307 -11.73 -21.71 -16.92
C LYS A 307 -11.33 -21.37 -18.36
N GLN A 308 -12.25 -21.55 -19.31
CA GLN A 308 -12.01 -21.23 -20.72
C GLN A 308 -11.78 -19.74 -20.95
N PHE A 309 -12.52 -18.86 -20.26
CA PHE A 309 -12.35 -17.41 -20.37
C PHE A 309 -10.95 -16.96 -19.93
N PHE A 310 -10.44 -17.51 -18.83
CA PHE A 310 -9.07 -17.27 -18.35
C PHE A 310 -7.99 -18.08 -19.08
N GLY A 311 -8.38 -19.01 -19.95
CA GLY A 311 -7.45 -19.88 -20.67
C GLY A 311 -6.72 -20.89 -19.77
N TYR A 312 -7.34 -21.29 -18.65
CA TYR A 312 -6.74 -22.21 -17.68
C TYR A 312 -7.23 -23.65 -17.89
N SER A 313 -6.30 -24.60 -17.94
CA SER A 313 -6.60 -26.03 -18.12
C SER A 313 -6.00 -26.95 -17.05
N GLY A 314 -5.39 -26.37 -16.00
CA GLY A 314 -4.80 -27.14 -14.92
C GLY A 314 -5.83 -27.62 -13.89
N ASP A 315 -5.30 -28.32 -12.89
CA ASP A 315 -6.08 -28.77 -11.73
C ASP A 315 -6.47 -27.58 -10.85
N THR A 316 -7.54 -27.76 -10.09
CA THR A 316 -8.11 -26.77 -9.17
C THR A 316 -8.34 -27.39 -7.79
N ALA A 317 -8.44 -26.55 -6.77
CA ALA A 317 -8.55 -26.96 -5.37
C ALA A 317 -9.63 -26.15 -4.64
N GLY A 318 -10.86 -26.21 -5.15
CA GLY A 318 -12.00 -25.51 -4.54
C GLY A 318 -12.14 -24.05 -4.98
N VAL A 319 -13.15 -23.40 -4.41
CA VAL A 319 -13.50 -22.01 -4.74
C VAL A 319 -13.60 -21.19 -3.45
N PHE A 320 -12.92 -20.05 -3.41
CA PHE A 320 -13.08 -19.07 -2.34
C PHE A 320 -14.17 -18.07 -2.73
N LYS A 321 -15.28 -18.07 -1.97
CA LYS A 321 -16.34 -17.06 -2.06
C LYS A 321 -16.00 -15.91 -1.12
N LEU A 322 -15.76 -14.73 -1.69
CA LEU A 322 -15.58 -13.48 -0.98
C LEU A 322 -16.86 -12.64 -1.07
N VAL A 323 -17.42 -12.26 0.09
CA VAL A 323 -18.59 -11.39 0.18
C VAL A 323 -18.16 -10.02 0.68
N LEU A 324 -18.70 -8.97 0.07
CA LEU A 324 -18.43 -7.58 0.39
C LEU A 324 -19.73 -6.89 0.83
N PRO A 325 -19.70 -6.04 1.89
CA PRO A 325 -20.89 -5.33 2.35
C PRO A 325 -21.35 -4.24 1.37
N ALA A 326 -20.47 -3.82 0.47
CA ALA A 326 -20.73 -2.88 -0.63
C ALA A 326 -19.71 -3.14 -1.75
N PRO A 327 -19.98 -2.75 -3.01
CA PRO A 327 -18.98 -2.83 -4.08
C PRO A 327 -17.70 -2.09 -3.68
N TYR A 328 -16.56 -2.68 -3.98
CA TYR A 328 -15.25 -2.11 -3.67
C TYR A 328 -14.30 -2.31 -4.86
N ALA A 329 -14.18 -1.26 -5.68
CA ALA A 329 -13.39 -1.31 -6.91
C ALA A 329 -11.90 -1.70 -6.72
N PRO A 330 -11.21 -1.34 -5.61
CA PRO A 330 -9.82 -1.75 -5.39
C PRO A 330 -9.61 -3.23 -5.03
N VAL A 331 -10.67 -4.03 -4.85
CA VAL A 331 -10.58 -5.37 -4.22
C VAL A 331 -9.47 -6.23 -4.81
N LEU A 332 -9.40 -6.38 -6.14
CA LEU A 332 -8.37 -7.19 -6.80
C LEU A 332 -6.94 -6.70 -6.53
N GLY A 333 -6.73 -5.38 -6.46
CA GLY A 333 -5.42 -4.80 -6.16
C GLY A 333 -4.95 -5.09 -4.73
N ILE A 334 -5.89 -5.18 -3.79
CA ILE A 334 -5.59 -5.56 -2.39
C ILE A 334 -5.32 -7.05 -2.28
N LEU A 335 -6.06 -7.88 -3.01
CA LEU A 335 -5.84 -9.33 -3.08
C LEU A 335 -4.47 -9.71 -3.71
N ALA A 336 -3.74 -8.73 -4.25
CA ALA A 336 -2.38 -8.88 -4.75
C ALA A 336 -1.28 -8.54 -3.74
N ASP A 337 -1.64 -8.09 -2.53
CA ASP A 337 -0.66 -7.64 -1.55
C ASP A 337 -0.14 -8.79 -0.65
N PRO A 338 1.18 -8.83 -0.35
CA PRO A 338 1.80 -9.83 0.49
C PRO A 338 1.14 -10.09 1.85
N PHE A 339 0.44 -9.13 2.46
CA PHE A 339 -0.22 -9.39 3.76
C PHE A 339 -1.33 -10.46 3.66
N LEU A 340 -1.82 -10.75 2.44
CA LEU A 340 -2.76 -11.83 2.11
C LEU A 340 -2.09 -13.05 1.47
N SER A 341 -0.77 -13.21 1.63
CA SER A 341 -0.09 -14.44 1.22
C SER A 341 -0.73 -15.65 1.91
N VAL A 342 -1.13 -16.65 1.12
CA VAL A 342 -1.89 -17.79 1.65
C VAL A 342 -0.99 -18.68 2.51
N VAL A 343 -1.41 -18.93 3.75
CA VAL A 343 -0.67 -19.71 4.74
C VAL A 343 -1.38 -21.04 5.06
N PRO A 344 -0.63 -22.14 5.29
CA PRO A 344 -1.24 -23.45 5.52
C PRO A 344 -1.91 -23.54 6.90
N MET A 345 -3.22 -23.76 6.92
CA MET A 345 -4.02 -23.88 8.14
C MET A 345 -3.59 -25.09 8.99
N GLU A 346 -3.27 -26.23 8.35
CA GLU A 346 -2.80 -27.44 9.06
C GLU A 346 -1.50 -27.16 9.84
N TYR A 347 -0.55 -26.44 9.25
CA TYR A 347 0.69 -26.07 9.93
C TYR A 347 0.41 -25.20 11.15
N LEU A 348 -0.45 -24.18 10.99
CA LEU A 348 -0.69 -23.18 12.03
C LEU A 348 -1.51 -23.70 13.20
N LEU A 349 -2.44 -24.61 12.96
CA LEU A 349 -3.30 -25.16 14.01
C LEU A 349 -2.78 -26.48 14.60
N GLY A 350 -1.87 -27.17 13.89
CA GLY A 350 -1.28 -28.43 14.35
C GLY A 350 -2.33 -29.45 14.80
N ASP A 351 -2.23 -29.89 16.06
CA ASP A 351 -3.15 -30.87 16.65
C ASP A 351 -4.63 -30.41 16.66
N LYS A 352 -4.90 -29.10 16.56
CA LYS A 352 -6.26 -28.54 16.51
C LYS A 352 -6.86 -28.49 15.11
N TYR A 353 -6.08 -28.76 14.07
CA TYR A 353 -6.50 -28.58 12.67
C TYR A 353 -7.78 -29.36 12.34
N GLN A 354 -7.83 -30.65 12.68
CA GLN A 354 -9.00 -31.49 12.35
C GLN A 354 -10.27 -31.04 13.10
N GLU A 355 -10.13 -30.60 14.34
CA GLU A 355 -11.24 -30.05 15.13
C GLU A 355 -11.75 -28.74 14.54
N ALA A 356 -10.84 -27.83 14.18
CA ALA A 356 -11.16 -26.55 13.58
C ALA A 356 -11.80 -26.68 12.18
N LEU A 357 -11.30 -27.62 11.37
CA LEU A 357 -11.86 -27.92 10.06
C LEU A 357 -13.31 -28.41 10.18
N GLN A 358 -13.55 -29.35 11.10
CA GLN A 358 -14.91 -29.84 11.37
C GLN A 358 -15.83 -28.74 11.92
N ALA A 359 -15.34 -27.89 12.83
CA ALA A 359 -16.12 -26.80 13.41
C ALA A 359 -16.57 -25.77 12.36
N SER A 360 -15.76 -25.53 11.33
CA SER A 360 -16.07 -24.66 10.20
C SER A 360 -16.90 -25.30 9.10
N ASP A 361 -17.32 -26.55 9.26
CA ASP A 361 -17.95 -27.35 8.20
C ASP A 361 -17.10 -27.36 6.91
N ASN A 362 -15.80 -27.65 7.05
CA ASN A 362 -14.81 -27.64 5.95
C ASN A 362 -14.71 -26.27 5.23
N GLY A 363 -14.71 -25.18 6.00
CA GLY A 363 -14.54 -23.82 5.47
C GLY A 363 -15.82 -23.10 5.03
N HIS A 364 -16.99 -23.75 5.11
CA HIS A 364 -18.29 -23.10 4.85
C HIS A 364 -18.67 -22.06 5.91
N ASN A 365 -18.12 -22.18 7.12
CA ASN A 365 -18.33 -21.25 8.22
C ASN A 365 -16.99 -20.82 8.84
N PRO A 366 -16.23 -19.92 8.17
CA PRO A 366 -14.92 -19.48 8.65
C PRO A 366 -14.95 -18.94 10.08
N SER A 367 -16.02 -18.24 10.47
CA SER A 367 -16.19 -17.64 11.81
C SER A 367 -15.95 -18.62 12.97
N ALA A 368 -16.15 -19.93 12.74
CA ALA A 368 -15.84 -20.97 13.74
C ALA A 368 -14.36 -20.99 14.17
N TRP A 369 -13.45 -20.56 13.28
CA TRP A 369 -12.01 -20.51 13.55
C TRP A 369 -11.61 -19.46 14.60
N TRP A 370 -12.47 -18.49 14.92
CA TRP A 370 -12.22 -17.54 16.01
C TRP A 370 -11.99 -18.19 17.37
N SER A 371 -12.50 -19.41 17.59
CA SER A 371 -12.25 -20.16 18.84
C SER A 371 -10.82 -20.74 18.93
N TYR A 372 -10.08 -20.73 17.82
CA TYR A 372 -8.74 -21.29 17.69
C TYR A 372 -7.67 -20.20 17.57
N LEU A 373 -8.10 -18.95 17.41
CA LEU A 373 -7.26 -17.77 17.19
C LEU A 373 -7.52 -16.71 18.27
N SER A 374 -6.54 -15.87 18.49
CA SER A 374 -6.55 -14.73 19.41
C SER A 374 -6.01 -13.48 18.71
N GLU A 375 -6.29 -12.33 19.30
CA GLU A 375 -5.85 -11.04 18.76
C GLU A 375 -4.38 -10.76 19.11
N GLY A 376 -3.68 -10.09 18.19
CA GLY A 376 -2.38 -9.48 18.39
C GLY A 376 -1.18 -10.44 18.51
N LYS A 377 -0.05 -9.86 18.95
CA LYS A 377 1.30 -10.50 18.93
C LYS A 377 1.46 -11.72 19.84
N SER A 378 0.50 -11.99 20.72
CA SER A 378 0.52 -13.20 21.57
C SER A 378 -0.14 -14.40 20.92
N ASP A 379 -0.79 -14.22 19.77
CA ASP A 379 -1.46 -15.32 19.10
C ASP A 379 -0.46 -16.44 18.71
N PRO A 380 -0.75 -17.71 19.05
CA PRO A 380 0.17 -18.81 18.76
C PRO A 380 0.48 -18.98 17.26
N THR A 381 -0.49 -18.72 16.38
CA THR A 381 -0.28 -18.85 14.93
C THR A 381 0.66 -17.75 14.44
N HIS A 382 0.51 -16.53 14.97
CA HIS A 382 1.46 -15.45 14.72
C HIS A 382 2.85 -15.78 15.23
N GLN A 383 2.99 -16.23 16.48
CA GLN A 383 4.30 -16.56 17.02
C GLN A 383 4.99 -17.67 16.22
N LEU A 384 4.22 -18.63 15.71
CA LEU A 384 4.76 -19.66 14.83
C LEU A 384 5.26 -19.06 13.51
N MET A 385 4.44 -18.27 12.80
CA MET A 385 4.86 -17.61 11.55
C MET A 385 6.03 -16.63 11.74
N HIS A 386 6.06 -15.91 12.85
CA HIS A 386 7.15 -14.99 13.17
C HIS A 386 8.50 -15.70 13.33
N ASN A 387 8.51 -16.91 13.91
CA ASN A 387 9.73 -17.65 14.17
C ASN A 387 10.10 -18.62 13.03
N ASN A 388 9.07 -19.18 12.37
CA ASN A 388 9.14 -20.27 11.41
C ASN A 388 8.17 -20.02 10.24
N PRO A 389 8.45 -19.03 9.36
CA PRO A 389 7.53 -18.59 8.31
C PRO A 389 7.34 -19.59 7.16
N VAL A 390 6.19 -20.26 7.09
CA VAL A 390 5.86 -21.20 6.00
C VAL A 390 5.07 -20.51 4.90
N GLY A 391 5.46 -20.69 3.64
CA GLY A 391 4.76 -20.11 2.49
C GLY A 391 4.86 -20.96 1.22
N THR A 392 4.24 -20.48 0.13
CA THR A 392 4.13 -21.18 -1.16
C THR A 392 5.08 -20.67 -2.25
N GLY A 393 5.77 -19.56 -1.97
CA GLY A 393 6.49 -18.76 -2.97
C GLY A 393 7.76 -19.42 -3.53
N PRO A 394 8.45 -18.72 -4.44
CA PRO A 394 9.62 -19.23 -5.14
C PRO A 394 10.82 -19.50 -4.24
N PHE A 395 10.91 -18.84 -3.08
CA PHE A 395 11.96 -19.05 -2.10
C PHE A 395 11.39 -19.36 -0.72
N TYR A 396 12.23 -19.86 0.19
CA TYR A 396 11.93 -19.96 1.62
C TYR A 396 13.06 -19.35 2.44
N ILE A 397 12.75 -18.89 3.65
CA ILE A 397 13.77 -18.39 4.59
C ILE A 397 14.56 -19.58 5.15
N ALA A 398 15.81 -19.72 4.73
CA ALA A 398 16.67 -20.83 5.11
C ALA A 398 17.51 -20.55 6.36
N ASP A 399 17.94 -19.29 6.54
CA ASP A 399 18.73 -18.86 7.68
C ASP A 399 18.63 -17.35 7.85
N TYR A 400 18.78 -16.87 9.08
CA TYR A 400 18.86 -15.45 9.34
C TYR A 400 19.60 -15.15 10.64
N GLN A 401 20.20 -13.97 10.71
CA GLN A 401 20.72 -13.40 11.94
C GLN A 401 20.18 -11.97 12.05
N LYS A 402 19.43 -11.72 13.14
CA LYS A 402 18.80 -10.43 13.40
C LYS A 402 19.80 -9.27 13.25
N ASP A 403 19.37 -8.23 12.54
CA ASP A 403 20.12 -7.02 12.20
C ASP A 403 21.43 -7.25 11.42
N ALA A 404 21.65 -8.45 10.86
CA ALA A 404 22.87 -8.80 10.15
C ALA A 404 22.62 -9.39 8.76
N TYR A 405 21.82 -10.45 8.63
CA TYR A 405 21.55 -11.06 7.33
C TYR A 405 20.27 -11.91 7.29
N ILE A 406 19.75 -12.13 6.09
CA ILE A 406 18.67 -13.09 5.78
C ILE A 406 19.09 -13.87 4.52
N VAL A 407 18.97 -15.19 4.56
CA VAL A 407 19.25 -16.10 3.45
C VAL A 407 17.95 -16.74 2.99
N LEU A 408 17.62 -16.53 1.73
CA LEU A 408 16.54 -17.21 1.04
C LEU A 408 17.13 -18.28 0.11
N GLU A 409 16.56 -19.48 0.12
CA GLU A 409 16.93 -20.56 -0.80
C GLU A 409 15.73 -20.89 -1.69
N TYR A 410 16.00 -21.31 -2.92
CA TYR A 410 14.94 -21.63 -3.87
C TYR A 410 14.09 -22.79 -3.36
N ASN A 411 12.77 -22.63 -3.42
CA ASN A 411 11.80 -23.60 -2.97
C ASN A 411 11.70 -24.76 -3.97
N PRO A 412 12.14 -25.98 -3.59
CA PRO A 412 12.09 -27.14 -4.49
C PRO A 412 10.65 -27.60 -4.80
N HIS A 413 9.66 -27.10 -4.04
CA HIS A 413 8.24 -27.40 -4.20
C HIS A 413 7.45 -26.27 -4.88
N TYR A 414 8.12 -25.24 -5.41
CA TYR A 414 7.44 -24.11 -6.05
C TYR A 414 6.58 -24.56 -7.24
N TRP A 415 5.31 -24.17 -7.23
CA TRP A 415 4.33 -24.60 -8.24
C TRP A 415 4.64 -24.03 -9.64
N ASN A 416 5.28 -22.86 -9.72
CA ASN A 416 5.71 -22.24 -10.98
C ASN A 416 7.21 -22.42 -11.24
N ALA A 417 7.71 -23.64 -11.10
CA ALA A 417 9.14 -23.92 -11.23
C ALA A 417 9.75 -23.50 -12.59
N THR A 418 8.95 -23.31 -13.63
CA THR A 418 9.41 -22.83 -14.94
C THR A 418 9.74 -21.34 -14.98
N ALA A 419 9.31 -20.56 -13.99
CA ALA A 419 9.59 -19.13 -13.92
C ALA A 419 11.05 -18.83 -13.55
N ASN A 420 11.68 -19.66 -12.72
CA ASN A 420 13.03 -19.42 -12.23
C ASN A 420 14.10 -19.70 -13.31
N PRO A 421 14.87 -18.68 -13.74
CA PRO A 421 15.87 -18.83 -14.78
C PRO A 421 17.23 -19.35 -14.26
N GLY A 422 17.37 -19.65 -12.96
CA GLY A 422 18.52 -20.39 -12.41
C GLY A 422 19.10 -19.88 -11.09
N HIS A 423 18.52 -18.86 -10.46
CA HIS A 423 18.97 -18.39 -9.15
C HIS A 423 18.58 -19.41 -8.07
N ARG A 424 19.56 -19.79 -7.24
CA ARG A 424 19.34 -20.73 -6.13
C ARG A 424 19.17 -20.03 -4.80
N ARG A 425 19.75 -18.83 -4.66
CA ARG A 425 19.85 -18.16 -3.37
C ARG A 425 19.72 -16.65 -3.53
N VAL A 426 19.07 -16.03 -2.54
CA VAL A 426 19.09 -14.58 -2.33
C VAL A 426 19.64 -14.31 -0.92
N ILE A 427 20.59 -13.39 -0.79
CA ILE A 427 21.17 -13.00 0.50
C ILE A 427 21.00 -11.50 0.72
N TYR A 428 20.28 -11.14 1.77
CA TYR A 428 20.26 -9.78 2.29
C TYR A 428 21.40 -9.60 3.28
N VAL A 429 22.28 -8.63 3.03
CA VAL A 429 23.31 -8.18 3.96
C VAL A 429 22.89 -6.85 4.56
N ILE A 430 22.58 -6.86 5.85
CA ILE A 430 21.96 -5.74 6.56
C ILE A 430 23.03 -4.94 7.29
N ASN A 431 23.10 -3.64 7.02
CA ASN A 431 24.00 -2.74 7.71
C ASN A 431 23.45 -1.31 7.74
N SER A 432 23.41 -0.67 8.91
CA SER A 432 22.92 0.70 9.04
C SER A 432 23.89 1.75 8.44
N ASP A 433 25.18 1.46 8.37
CA ASP A 433 26.17 2.37 7.78
C ASP A 433 26.17 2.31 6.25
N ALA A 434 25.80 3.43 5.61
CA ALA A 434 25.70 3.50 4.15
C ALA A 434 27.05 3.29 3.45
N MET A 435 28.17 3.69 4.05
CA MET A 435 29.49 3.53 3.43
C MET A 435 29.97 2.08 3.49
N ALA A 436 29.65 1.35 4.56
CA ALA A 436 29.88 -0.09 4.67
C ALA A 436 29.12 -0.83 3.56
N ARG A 437 27.84 -0.51 3.34
CA ARG A 437 27.05 -1.07 2.22
C ARG A 437 27.65 -0.74 0.85
N ILE A 438 28.03 0.52 0.64
CA ILE A 438 28.68 0.97 -0.61
C ILE A 438 30.00 0.21 -0.83
N ASN A 439 30.75 -0.09 0.23
CA ASN A 439 31.99 -0.87 0.11
C ASN A 439 31.71 -2.31 -0.30
N LEU A 440 30.69 -2.96 0.26
CA LEU A 440 30.25 -4.31 -0.18
C LEU A 440 29.91 -4.32 -1.67
N PHE A 441 29.18 -3.31 -2.15
CA PHE A 441 28.87 -3.16 -3.57
C PHE A 441 30.12 -2.97 -4.43
N LYS A 442 31.03 -2.07 -4.03
CA LYS A 442 32.28 -1.77 -4.75
C LYS A 442 33.20 -2.98 -4.91
N THR A 443 33.21 -3.88 -3.94
CA THR A 443 34.04 -5.09 -3.97
C THR A 443 33.41 -6.24 -4.74
N GLY A 444 32.17 -6.08 -5.24
CA GLY A 444 31.38 -7.16 -5.85
C GLY A 444 30.86 -8.15 -4.82
N THR A 445 30.91 -7.81 -3.53
CA THR A 445 30.33 -8.61 -2.44
C THR A 445 28.79 -8.52 -2.44
N ALA A 446 28.23 -7.47 -3.05
CA ALA A 446 26.80 -7.33 -3.29
C ALA A 446 26.53 -6.90 -4.74
N ASP A 447 25.46 -7.42 -5.32
CA ASP A 447 24.99 -7.10 -6.68
C ASP A 447 24.16 -5.82 -6.72
N ALA A 448 23.44 -5.55 -5.63
CA ALA A 448 22.62 -4.37 -5.45
C ALA A 448 22.87 -3.71 -4.10
N VAL A 449 22.63 -2.40 -4.02
CA VAL A 449 22.85 -1.63 -2.79
C VAL A 449 21.83 -0.53 -2.57
N ALA A 450 21.29 -0.48 -1.35
CA ALA A 450 20.45 0.63 -0.89
C ALA A 450 21.34 1.78 -0.39
N ILE A 451 21.22 2.96 -0.99
CA ILE A 451 22.00 4.16 -0.64
C ILE A 451 21.12 5.40 -0.47
N PRO A 452 21.51 6.36 0.38
CA PRO A 452 20.84 7.66 0.41
C PRO A 452 21.22 8.50 -0.83
N PRO A 453 20.34 9.38 -1.33
CA PRO A 453 20.55 10.14 -2.57
C PRO A 453 21.86 10.92 -2.65
N GLU A 454 22.33 11.52 -1.55
CA GLU A 454 23.57 12.30 -1.49
C GLU A 454 24.84 11.46 -1.70
N LYS A 455 24.75 10.12 -1.60
CA LYS A 455 25.87 9.21 -1.86
C LYS A 455 25.86 8.67 -3.28
N MET A 456 24.90 9.05 -4.12
CA MET A 456 24.76 8.57 -5.49
C MET A 456 26.04 8.76 -6.32
N SER A 457 26.80 9.84 -6.12
CA SER A 457 28.07 10.07 -6.84
C SER A 457 29.15 9.04 -6.51
N THR A 458 29.08 8.38 -5.35
CA THR A 458 30.10 7.42 -4.89
C THR A 458 30.02 6.05 -5.57
N VAL A 459 28.89 5.79 -6.25
CA VAL A 459 28.59 4.53 -6.96
C VAL A 459 28.45 4.72 -8.47
N LYS A 460 28.51 5.96 -8.99
CA LYS A 460 28.42 6.22 -10.43
C LYS A 460 29.74 5.93 -11.13
N GLY A 461 29.68 5.20 -12.23
CA GLY A 461 30.83 4.93 -13.09
C GLY A 461 31.85 3.96 -12.48
N LEU A 462 31.43 3.13 -11.52
CA LEU A 462 32.25 2.04 -11.04
C LEU A 462 32.36 0.97 -12.12
N GLU A 463 33.50 0.29 -12.15
CA GLU A 463 33.77 -0.85 -13.03
C GLU A 463 34.42 -1.97 -12.21
N LEU A 464 33.92 -3.20 -12.37
CA LEU A 464 34.49 -4.39 -11.76
C LEU A 464 34.50 -5.52 -12.79
N GLN A 465 35.69 -6.03 -13.11
CA GLN A 465 35.88 -7.12 -14.08
C GLN A 465 35.17 -6.89 -15.44
N GLY A 466 35.14 -5.64 -15.91
CA GLY A 466 34.52 -5.25 -17.19
C GLY A 466 33.02 -4.93 -17.13
N PHE A 467 32.38 -5.17 -15.99
CA PHE A 467 30.99 -4.81 -15.73
C PHE A 467 30.90 -3.45 -15.03
N LYS A 468 29.76 -2.78 -15.20
CA LYS A 468 29.57 -1.39 -14.76
C LYS A 468 28.44 -1.26 -13.77
N SER A 469 28.60 -0.34 -12.82
CA SER A 469 27.50 0.07 -11.95
C SER A 469 26.40 0.77 -12.76
N VAL A 470 25.17 0.36 -12.55
CA VAL A 470 23.95 1.02 -13.01
C VAL A 470 23.37 1.84 -11.86
N VAL A 471 22.98 3.08 -12.15
CA VAL A 471 22.26 3.96 -11.23
C VAL A 471 20.99 4.43 -11.93
N LYS A 472 19.85 3.85 -11.57
CA LYS A 472 18.54 4.19 -12.15
C LYS A 472 17.82 5.24 -11.31
N THR A 473 17.37 6.30 -11.98
CA THR A 473 16.70 7.47 -11.39
C THR A 473 15.57 8.06 -12.23
N ASP A 474 15.15 7.33 -13.25
CA ASP A 474 14.23 7.77 -14.31
C ASP A 474 12.77 7.39 -14.04
N ILE A 475 12.54 6.45 -13.12
CA ILE A 475 11.19 6.01 -12.74
C ILE A 475 10.64 6.91 -11.65
N LEU A 476 9.44 7.46 -11.89
CA LEU A 476 8.68 8.18 -10.89
C LEU A 476 7.88 7.14 -10.08
N GLN A 477 8.18 7.01 -8.79
CA GLN A 477 7.51 6.04 -7.93
C GLN A 477 6.18 6.61 -7.44
N PRO A 478 5.18 5.78 -7.14
CA PRO A 478 3.91 6.21 -6.55
C PRO A 478 4.05 6.60 -5.07
N ILE A 479 5.21 7.13 -4.66
CA ILE A 479 5.54 7.51 -3.29
C ILE A 479 5.43 9.02 -3.15
N LEU A 480 4.60 9.49 -2.23
CA LEU A 480 4.49 10.91 -1.90
C LEU A 480 5.22 11.22 -0.60
N THR A 481 5.94 12.33 -0.56
CA THR A 481 6.47 12.92 0.69
C THR A 481 5.69 14.20 0.99
N PHE A 482 5.20 14.34 2.21
CA PHE A 482 4.29 15.43 2.59
C PHE A 482 4.41 15.84 4.05
N LEU A 483 3.93 17.05 4.33
CA LEU A 483 3.73 17.56 5.68
C LEU A 483 2.28 17.37 6.08
N VAL A 484 2.05 17.01 7.33
CA VAL A 484 0.72 16.86 7.92
C VAL A 484 0.54 17.93 8.99
N PHE A 485 -0.59 18.62 8.98
CA PHE A 485 -0.97 19.56 10.03
C PHE A 485 -2.04 18.94 10.92
N ASN A 486 -1.93 19.08 12.24
CA ASN A 486 -3.05 18.71 13.10
C ASN A 486 -4.16 19.76 12.98
N THR A 487 -5.21 19.49 12.20
CA THR A 487 -6.27 20.46 11.94
C THR A 487 -7.21 20.69 13.12
N GLN A 488 -7.05 19.92 14.21
CA GLN A 488 -7.77 20.12 15.46
C GLN A 488 -7.05 21.11 16.41
N LYS A 489 -5.86 21.60 16.03
CA LYS A 489 -5.06 22.55 16.84
C LYS A 489 -4.94 23.91 16.17
N GLU A 490 -5.08 24.97 16.96
CA GLU A 490 -4.71 26.31 16.48
C GLU A 490 -3.19 26.41 16.23
N PRO A 491 -2.75 27.10 15.17
CA PRO A 491 -3.55 27.86 14.21
C PRO A 491 -3.95 27.05 12.96
N PHE A 492 -3.70 25.75 12.93
CA PHE A 492 -3.89 24.89 11.74
C PHE A 492 -5.35 24.50 11.49
N ASN A 493 -6.25 24.72 12.45
CA ASN A 493 -7.70 24.64 12.25
C ASN A 493 -8.21 25.63 11.19
N ASP A 494 -7.52 26.76 10.97
CA ASP A 494 -7.87 27.73 9.93
C ASP A 494 -7.28 27.34 8.55
N PRO A 495 -8.11 27.15 7.51
CA PRO A 495 -7.63 26.85 6.16
C PRO A 495 -6.72 27.93 5.55
N LEU A 496 -6.90 29.21 5.89
CA LEU A 496 -6.03 30.29 5.40
C LEU A 496 -4.61 30.18 5.98
N VAL A 497 -4.48 29.66 7.20
CA VAL A 497 -3.17 29.40 7.81
C VAL A 497 -2.49 28.24 7.10
N ARG A 498 -3.23 27.15 6.82
CA ARG A 498 -2.69 26.01 6.06
C ARG A 498 -2.26 26.42 4.65
N GLU A 499 -3.06 27.24 3.96
CA GLU A 499 -2.70 27.83 2.67
C GLU A 499 -1.42 28.69 2.80
N ALA A 500 -1.32 29.52 3.85
CA ALA A 500 -0.13 30.33 4.10
C ALA A 500 1.12 29.45 4.31
N MET A 501 0.98 28.34 5.04
CA MET A 501 2.06 27.41 5.29
C MET A 501 2.50 26.69 4.01
N ALA A 502 1.57 26.33 3.12
CA ALA A 502 1.91 25.79 1.80
C ALA A 502 2.76 26.77 0.96
N TYR A 503 2.43 28.07 0.95
CA TYR A 503 3.29 29.09 0.33
C TYR A 503 4.63 29.28 1.06
N ALA A 504 4.72 28.92 2.33
CA ALA A 504 5.92 29.02 3.16
C ALA A 504 6.79 27.74 3.13
N VAL A 505 6.65 26.88 2.12
CA VAL A 505 7.53 25.73 1.90
C VAL A 505 8.57 26.02 0.81
N PRO A 506 9.89 25.82 1.08
CA PRO A 506 10.94 26.00 0.08
C PRO A 506 11.10 24.77 -0.82
N TYR A 507 10.08 24.46 -1.64
CA TYR A 507 9.99 23.21 -2.43
C TYR A 507 11.22 22.91 -3.31
N ASP A 508 11.72 23.89 -4.07
CA ASP A 508 12.87 23.68 -4.97
C ASP A 508 14.15 23.38 -4.18
N GLN A 509 14.31 24.02 -3.02
CA GLN A 509 15.44 23.77 -2.14
C GLN A 509 15.36 22.38 -1.53
N ILE A 510 14.18 21.93 -1.11
CA ILE A 510 13.96 20.56 -0.63
C ILE A 510 14.32 19.55 -1.72
N SER A 511 13.80 19.72 -2.94
CA SER A 511 14.08 18.82 -4.06
C SER A 511 15.59 18.71 -4.38
N GLN A 512 16.29 19.84 -4.46
CA GLN A 512 17.69 19.87 -4.86
C GLN A 512 18.65 19.48 -3.73
N VAL A 513 18.47 20.03 -2.53
CA VAL A 513 19.43 19.86 -1.42
C VAL A 513 19.21 18.53 -0.70
N VAL A 514 17.94 18.15 -0.47
CA VAL A 514 17.60 16.95 0.31
C VAL A 514 17.60 15.72 -0.58
N TYR A 515 16.94 15.78 -1.74
CA TYR A 515 16.73 14.64 -2.62
C TYR A 515 17.64 14.59 -3.85
N GLN A 516 18.56 15.54 -4.03
CA GLN A 516 19.46 15.59 -5.20
C GLN A 516 18.70 15.60 -6.55
N GLY A 517 17.52 16.23 -6.59
CA GLY A 517 16.65 16.27 -7.76
C GLY A 517 15.76 15.04 -7.94
N LEU A 518 15.77 14.09 -7.00
CA LEU A 518 14.95 12.87 -7.01
C LEU A 518 13.59 13.03 -6.31
N LEU A 519 13.12 14.27 -6.15
CA LEU A 519 11.78 14.59 -5.69
C LEU A 519 11.09 15.50 -6.72
N ALA A 520 10.18 14.93 -7.50
CA ALA A 520 9.42 15.66 -8.51
C ALA A 520 8.22 16.38 -7.87
N ARG A 521 7.80 17.53 -8.40
CA ARG A 521 6.61 18.22 -7.85
C ARG A 521 5.33 17.42 -8.12
N ASN A 522 4.58 17.24 -7.04
CA ASN A 522 3.18 16.83 -7.00
C ASN A 522 2.43 17.87 -6.13
N TYR A 523 1.16 18.11 -6.43
CA TYR A 523 0.37 19.21 -5.86
C TYR A 523 -0.83 18.73 -5.04
N GLY A 524 -1.10 17.43 -5.00
CA GLY A 524 -2.27 16.89 -4.32
C GLY A 524 -2.10 15.41 -3.97
N PRO A 525 -3.14 14.79 -3.42
CA PRO A 525 -3.03 13.50 -2.73
C PRO A 525 -2.71 12.33 -3.67
N ILE A 526 -2.94 12.44 -4.99
CA ILE A 526 -2.76 11.33 -5.93
C ILE A 526 -1.41 11.46 -6.67
N PRO A 527 -0.55 10.40 -6.69
CA PRO A 527 0.67 10.41 -7.47
C PRO A 527 0.43 10.41 -8.99
N LYS A 528 1.36 10.99 -9.75
CA LYS A 528 1.40 10.83 -11.21
C LYS A 528 1.78 9.39 -11.57
N PRO A 529 1.23 8.79 -12.65
CA PRO A 529 0.14 9.26 -13.50
C PRO A 529 -1.22 8.62 -13.13
N TRP A 530 -1.48 8.34 -11.84
CA TRP A 530 -2.63 7.55 -11.41
C TRP A 530 -3.98 8.20 -11.76
N PRO A 531 -5.03 7.41 -12.04
CA PRO A 531 -6.36 7.93 -12.36
C PRO A 531 -6.86 8.90 -11.31
N GLY A 532 -7.24 10.12 -11.70
CA GLY A 532 -7.66 11.16 -10.75
C GLY A 532 -6.60 12.24 -10.51
N TYR A 533 -5.32 11.98 -10.82
CA TYR A 533 -4.32 13.05 -10.87
C TYR A 533 -4.76 14.13 -11.89
N THR A 534 -4.70 15.40 -11.49
CA THR A 534 -5.00 16.53 -12.37
C THR A 534 -4.12 17.75 -12.07
N GLU A 535 -3.84 18.54 -13.11
CA GLU A 535 -3.24 19.87 -12.98
C GLU A 535 -4.25 21.00 -13.23
N GLU A 536 -5.51 20.66 -13.52
CA GLU A 536 -6.59 21.62 -13.74
C GLU A 536 -7.23 22.05 -12.43
N GLY A 537 -7.62 23.33 -12.35
CA GLY A 537 -8.37 23.87 -11.21
C GLY A 537 -7.66 23.80 -9.84
N ILE A 538 -6.35 23.54 -9.82
CA ILE A 538 -5.53 23.44 -8.61
C ILE A 538 -4.64 24.67 -8.41
N THR A 539 -4.27 24.91 -7.15
CA THR A 539 -3.22 25.85 -6.78
C THR A 539 -1.86 25.17 -6.84
N LYS A 540 -1.02 25.60 -7.79
CA LYS A 540 0.39 25.18 -7.88
C LYS A 540 1.24 25.99 -6.91
N TYR A 541 1.17 25.66 -5.61
CA TYR A 541 1.93 26.34 -4.57
C TYR A 541 3.42 26.41 -4.90
N LYS A 542 3.96 27.63 -4.81
CA LYS A 542 5.38 27.96 -4.96
C LYS A 542 5.82 28.72 -3.73
N TYR A 543 7.10 28.62 -3.37
CA TYR A 543 7.64 29.36 -2.24
C TYR A 543 7.40 30.88 -2.41
N ASN A 544 6.61 31.47 -1.51
CA ASN A 544 6.27 32.88 -1.52
C ASN A 544 5.94 33.37 -0.10
N LEU A 545 6.98 33.83 0.60
CA LEU A 545 6.85 34.33 1.98
C LEU A 545 5.93 35.55 2.09
N ALA A 546 5.85 36.40 1.07
CA ALA A 546 4.98 37.58 1.08
C ALA A 546 3.50 37.19 1.02
N LYS A 547 3.15 36.23 0.17
CA LYS A 547 1.79 35.68 0.09
C LYS A 547 1.41 34.96 1.39
N ALA A 548 2.33 34.20 1.99
CA ALA A 548 2.11 33.59 3.30
C ALA A 548 1.79 34.64 4.38
N LYS A 549 2.57 35.73 4.48
CA LYS A 549 2.29 36.84 5.40
C LYS A 549 0.93 37.49 5.15
N GLN A 550 0.56 37.68 3.88
CA GLN A 550 -0.75 38.23 3.52
C GLN A 550 -1.89 37.32 4.00
N LEU A 551 -1.79 36.01 3.79
CA LEU A 551 -2.81 35.05 4.20
C LEU A 551 -2.94 34.97 5.73
N LEU A 552 -1.82 34.98 6.46
CA LEU A 552 -1.84 35.04 7.94
C LEU A 552 -2.52 36.31 8.46
N ASN A 553 -2.27 37.46 7.83
CA ASN A 553 -2.95 38.71 8.17
C ASN A 553 -4.45 38.64 7.85
N GLN A 554 -4.85 37.99 6.76
CA GLN A 554 -6.26 37.78 6.40
C GLN A 554 -6.97 36.84 7.38
N ALA A 555 -6.27 35.83 7.87
CA ALA A 555 -6.74 34.93 8.93
C ALA A 555 -6.83 35.62 10.30
N GLY A 556 -6.26 36.82 10.46
CA GLY A 556 -6.20 37.51 11.75
C GLY A 556 -5.25 36.84 12.76
N VAL A 557 -4.31 36.02 12.27
CA VAL A 557 -3.37 35.27 13.10
C VAL A 557 -2.11 36.11 13.35
N ASP A 558 -1.72 36.23 14.61
CA ASP A 558 -0.44 36.79 15.04
C ASP A 558 0.55 35.64 15.29
N PRO A 559 1.52 35.39 14.38
CA PRO A 559 2.43 34.25 14.48
C PRO A 559 3.26 34.21 15.77
N THR A 560 3.50 35.37 16.39
CA THR A 560 4.36 35.49 17.58
C THR A 560 3.75 34.84 18.83
N LYS A 561 2.45 34.53 18.79
CA LYS A 561 1.73 33.87 19.89
C LYS A 561 1.84 32.35 19.86
N TYR A 562 2.29 31.78 18.75
CA TYR A 562 2.27 30.33 18.53
C TYR A 562 3.67 29.73 18.65
N LYS A 563 3.74 28.63 19.38
CA LYS A 563 4.86 27.70 19.38
C LYS A 563 4.44 26.51 18.54
N ILE A 564 5.23 26.17 17.54
CA ILE A 564 4.96 25.06 16.63
C ILE A 564 6.07 24.04 16.77
N GLU A 565 5.71 22.81 17.11
CA GLU A 565 6.62 21.68 17.11
C GLU A 565 6.59 20.96 15.75
N LEU A 566 7.76 20.83 15.11
CA LEU A 566 7.96 19.99 13.94
C LEU A 566 8.57 18.65 14.39
N ILE A 567 7.92 17.54 14.07
CA ILE A 567 8.42 16.21 14.43
C ILE A 567 8.80 15.37 13.20
N TYR A 568 9.81 14.52 13.35
CA TYR A 568 10.21 13.53 12.34
C TYR A 568 10.75 12.26 13.01
N ASN A 569 10.89 11.17 12.26
CA ASN A 569 11.46 9.94 12.80
C ASN A 569 12.99 9.98 12.83
N GLU A 570 13.56 9.58 13.96
CA GLU A 570 14.99 9.52 14.22
C GLU A 570 15.72 8.65 13.19
N GLY A 571 16.94 9.06 12.82
CA GLY A 571 17.74 8.38 11.78
C GLY A 571 17.37 8.76 10.35
N ASN A 572 16.28 9.50 10.11
CA ASN A 572 15.92 9.98 8.78
C ASN A 572 16.50 11.37 8.47
N SER A 573 17.72 11.39 7.93
CA SER A 573 18.44 12.63 7.60
C SER A 573 17.73 13.50 6.55
N ALA A 574 16.91 12.91 5.68
CA ALA A 574 16.15 13.67 4.69
C ALA A 574 15.05 14.48 5.39
N ARG A 575 14.27 13.83 6.26
CA ARG A 575 13.20 14.46 7.04
C ARG A 575 13.74 15.50 8.03
N GLU A 576 14.89 15.24 8.66
CA GLU A 576 15.59 16.24 9.50
C GLU A 576 15.91 17.53 8.72
N LYS A 577 16.49 17.39 7.52
CA LYS A 577 16.82 18.54 6.66
C LYS A 577 15.57 19.28 6.19
N ILE A 578 14.50 18.56 5.86
CA ILE A 578 13.20 19.16 5.53
C ILE A 578 12.70 20.02 6.69
N MET A 579 12.65 19.47 7.90
CA MET A 579 12.18 20.20 9.08
C MET A 579 13.05 21.39 9.43
N THR A 580 14.36 21.28 9.26
CA THR A 580 15.30 22.41 9.44
C THR A 580 15.03 23.54 8.44
N LEU A 581 14.78 23.22 7.17
CA LEU A 581 14.44 24.23 6.16
C LEU A 581 13.09 24.91 6.47
N ILE A 582 12.09 24.13 6.91
CA ILE A 582 10.78 24.66 7.29
C ILE A 582 10.88 25.55 8.52
N GLN A 583 11.57 25.11 9.58
CA GLN A 583 11.83 25.91 10.79
C GLN A 583 12.42 27.28 10.44
N ASN A 584 13.46 27.30 9.59
CA ASN A 584 14.11 28.54 9.17
C ASN A 584 13.17 29.49 8.44
N VAL A 585 12.25 28.98 7.62
CA VAL A 585 11.28 29.80 6.88
C VAL A 585 10.15 30.26 7.78
N TRP A 586 9.57 29.38 8.59
CA TRP A 586 8.43 29.69 9.43
C TRP A 586 8.80 30.62 10.60
N SER A 587 10.04 30.55 11.12
CA SER A 587 10.54 31.56 12.05
C SER A 587 10.61 32.97 11.44
N GLN A 588 10.80 33.12 10.12
CA GLN A 588 10.76 34.44 9.45
C GLN A 588 9.33 35.00 9.30
N LEU A 589 8.31 34.17 9.50
CA LEU A 589 6.91 34.60 9.62
C LEU A 589 6.59 35.09 11.04
N GLY A 590 7.43 34.78 12.02
CA GLY A 590 7.27 35.19 13.43
C GLY A 590 6.91 34.04 14.38
N PHE A 591 6.72 32.81 13.88
CA PHE A 591 6.45 31.64 14.71
C PHE A 591 7.67 31.23 15.54
N GLN A 592 7.44 30.77 16.77
CA GLN A 592 8.46 30.06 17.54
C GLN A 592 8.44 28.58 17.15
N VAL A 593 9.42 28.13 16.37
CA VAL A 593 9.42 26.77 15.81
C VAL A 593 10.52 25.91 16.43
N THR A 594 10.16 24.73 16.94
CA THR A 594 11.10 23.72 17.47
C THR A 594 11.08 22.47 16.62
N ILE A 595 12.17 21.69 16.65
CA ILE A 595 12.25 20.40 15.96
C ILE A 595 12.56 19.33 17.00
N ASN A 596 11.80 18.23 16.97
CA ASN A 596 12.04 17.04 17.80
C ASN A 596 12.02 15.78 16.93
N SER A 597 12.72 14.73 17.39
CA SER A 597 12.76 13.43 16.73
C SER A 597 12.40 12.31 17.69
N TYR A 598 11.74 11.27 17.16
CA TYR A 598 11.35 10.09 17.91
C TYR A 598 11.73 8.81 17.14
N ASN A 599 12.01 7.71 17.85
CA ASN A 599 12.13 6.40 17.21
C ASN A 599 10.82 6.05 16.46
N TRP A 600 10.89 5.17 15.46
CA TRP A 600 9.75 4.92 14.55
C TRP A 600 8.45 4.48 15.25
N PRO A 601 8.45 3.49 16.18
CA PRO A 601 7.24 3.14 16.92
C PRO A 601 6.63 4.30 17.71
N THR A 602 7.45 5.05 18.46
CA THR A 602 6.95 6.24 19.20
C THR A 602 6.46 7.33 18.25
N TYR A 603 7.10 7.48 17.09
CA TYR A 603 6.69 8.45 16.09
C TYR A 603 5.30 8.13 15.52
N LEU A 604 5.06 6.87 15.13
CA LEU A 604 3.76 6.42 14.62
C LEU A 604 2.65 6.55 15.66
N ASP A 605 2.89 6.09 16.89
CA ASP A 605 1.95 6.22 18.01
C ASP A 605 1.51 7.68 18.21
N LYS A 606 2.45 8.63 18.15
CA LYS A 606 2.12 10.06 18.22
C LYS A 606 1.26 10.54 17.06
N THR A 607 1.52 10.07 15.85
CA THR A 607 0.73 10.45 14.67
C THR A 607 -0.68 9.86 14.72
N GLU A 608 -0.83 8.62 15.16
CA GLU A 608 -2.10 7.91 15.35
C GLU A 608 -2.99 8.58 16.40
N HIS A 609 -2.39 9.18 17.42
CA HIS A 609 -3.11 9.84 18.53
C HIS A 609 -3.22 11.37 18.42
N GLY A 610 -2.76 11.97 17.32
CA GLY A 610 -2.81 13.43 17.15
C GLY A 610 -1.86 14.21 18.08
N GLU A 611 -0.85 13.57 18.66
CA GLU A 611 0.10 14.15 19.61
C GLU A 611 1.25 14.92 18.92
N TYR A 612 0.90 15.76 17.95
CA TYR A 612 1.85 16.55 17.16
C TYR A 612 1.20 17.87 16.72
N ASP A 613 2.01 18.85 16.31
CA ASP A 613 1.52 20.05 15.62
C ASP A 613 1.69 19.88 14.11
N VAL A 614 2.93 19.57 13.69
CA VAL A 614 3.27 19.26 12.30
C VAL A 614 4.27 18.12 12.23
N TYR A 615 4.09 17.20 11.31
CA TYR A 615 5.07 16.16 11.04
C TYR A 615 5.34 15.97 9.54
N VAL A 616 6.42 15.27 9.22
CA VAL A 616 6.79 14.94 7.83
C VAL A 616 6.84 13.44 7.65
N VAL A 617 6.14 12.94 6.65
CA VAL A 617 6.08 11.52 6.36
C VAL A 617 6.12 11.30 4.85
N GLY A 618 6.17 10.04 4.46
CA GLY A 618 5.86 9.67 3.09
C GLY A 618 4.95 8.45 3.09
N TRP A 619 4.17 8.32 2.03
CA TRP A 619 3.27 7.20 1.80
C TRP A 619 3.75 6.41 0.59
N VAL A 620 3.87 5.11 0.79
CA VAL A 620 4.07 4.10 -0.26
C VAL A 620 2.71 3.42 -0.44
N PRO A 621 2.26 3.11 -1.67
CA PRO A 621 0.95 2.50 -1.80
C PRO A 621 0.90 1.11 -1.16
N ASP A 622 -0.14 0.85 -0.38
CA ASP A 622 -0.46 -0.50 0.09
C ASP A 622 -1.13 -1.30 -1.03
N TYR A 623 -1.90 -0.64 -1.88
CA TYR A 623 -2.46 -1.22 -3.09
C TYR A 623 -2.52 -0.18 -4.20
N LEU A 624 -2.54 -0.68 -5.43
CA LEU A 624 -2.48 0.11 -6.64
C LEU A 624 -3.83 0.69 -7.03
N ASP A 625 -4.31 1.66 -6.27
CA ASP A 625 -5.54 2.36 -6.57
C ASP A 625 -5.54 3.78 -5.99
N SER A 626 -6.13 4.74 -6.69
CA SER A 626 -6.25 6.12 -6.20
C SER A 626 -6.92 6.26 -4.83
N ASP A 627 -7.78 5.30 -4.46
CA ASP A 627 -8.36 5.17 -3.11
C ASP A 627 -7.29 4.97 -2.03
N ASN A 628 -6.18 4.27 -2.30
CA ASN A 628 -5.09 4.09 -1.34
C ASN A 628 -4.34 5.40 -1.00
N TRP A 629 -4.56 6.45 -1.79
CA TRP A 629 -4.12 7.79 -1.40
C TRP A 629 -5.26 8.63 -0.84
N VAL A 630 -6.38 8.75 -1.56
CA VAL A 630 -7.43 9.69 -1.11
C VAL A 630 -8.16 9.23 0.14
N GLY A 631 -8.31 7.92 0.35
CA GLY A 631 -8.89 7.37 1.57
C GLY A 631 -8.02 7.72 2.78
N PRO A 632 -6.78 7.20 2.84
CA PRO A 632 -5.88 7.50 3.94
C PRO A 632 -5.50 8.98 4.09
N PHE A 633 -5.62 9.84 3.06
CA PHE A 633 -5.19 11.25 3.16
C PHE A 633 -6.33 12.23 3.46
N LEU A 634 -7.58 11.84 3.20
CA LEU A 634 -8.71 12.80 3.21
C LEU A 634 -10.01 12.26 3.82
N TYR A 635 -10.13 10.98 4.14
CA TYR A 635 -11.32 10.44 4.79
C TYR A 635 -11.31 10.74 6.30
N GLY A 636 -12.25 11.56 6.77
CA GLY A 636 -12.37 11.97 8.17
C GLY A 636 -13.31 11.11 9.03
N ALA A 637 -13.76 9.94 8.55
CA ALA A 637 -14.73 9.05 9.20
C ALA A 637 -16.10 9.67 9.51
N THR A 638 -16.64 10.48 8.60
CA THR A 638 -18.10 10.71 8.56
C THR A 638 -18.81 9.42 8.13
N GLU A 639 -19.76 8.96 8.94
CA GLU A 639 -20.61 7.82 8.58
C GLU A 639 -21.86 8.30 7.83
N PHE A 640 -22.36 7.49 6.89
CA PHE A 640 -23.48 7.83 6.04
C PHE A 640 -24.53 6.72 6.02
N THR A 641 -25.81 7.08 6.18
CA THR A 641 -26.92 6.15 5.95
C THR A 641 -27.14 5.90 4.46
N SER A 642 -26.77 6.86 3.61
CA SER A 642 -26.77 6.71 2.15
C SER A 642 -25.73 7.62 1.50
N VAL A 643 -25.10 7.12 0.44
CA VAL A 643 -24.29 7.88 -0.53
C VAL A 643 -24.69 7.41 -1.91
N GLU A 644 -25.33 8.28 -2.69
CA GLU A 644 -25.88 7.98 -4.01
C GLU A 644 -25.12 8.75 -5.09
N VAL A 645 -24.68 8.06 -6.15
CA VAL A 645 -24.05 8.66 -7.33
C VAL A 645 -25.01 8.62 -8.50
N SER A 646 -25.31 9.78 -9.09
CA SER A 646 -26.12 9.87 -10.31
C SER A 646 -25.41 10.71 -11.37
N VAL A 647 -25.75 10.45 -12.64
CA VAL A 647 -25.10 11.03 -13.80
C VAL A 647 -26.15 11.57 -14.75
N SER A 648 -25.98 12.81 -15.23
CA SER A 648 -26.87 13.46 -16.21
C SER A 648 -26.15 14.22 -17.31
#